data_AF-A0A4R6J0Q2-F1
#
_entry.id   AF-A0A4R6J0Q2-F1
#
_cell.length_a   1.000
_cell.length_b   1.000
_cell.length_c   1.000
_cell.angle_alpha   90.00
_cell.angle_beta   90.00
_cell.angle_gamma   90.00
#
_symmetry.space_group_name_H-M   'P 1'
#
loop_
_entity.id
_entity.type
_entity.pdbx_description
1 polymer ?
#
loop_
_entity_poly.entity_id
_entity_poly.type
_entity_poly.pdbx_seq_one_letter_code
_entity_poly.pdbx_strand_id
1 'polypeptide(L)'
;MKRIVYFTLLLALFGFELPEKKVRFFMVGDSTMADKPLANNPERGWGQLFPQLLSNEVEVHNHAVNGRSTKSFVKEGRWDSVMKQLRAGDYVFIQFGHNDSKITDSNRYAAPQTLYRNTLIRFVNDARSKGANPILVTPVMRRKFDSKGAFVDQHGEYPGVVREIAQQMNVQLIDLHRSSQQLIEQHGVEGSKKMFLWIDPRHYGAMWEGKKDDTHFSEYGAISVASLVCAEMKAKNIGAQYLKPSVHKEKYEYELPKIYAPHFKKDTFSIVQYGAKNDGITLNTVAINKAIEACSANGGGTVLIPAGLWLTGPITLKSHVELYTAKNALILFTADRKAYPLVKSSFEGVYAARCQSPITAEGLENIAITGYGIFHGSGDVWRPLKRNKLTESEWKKHIARGGVVTEDKTTWYSSEGALKGSLTNNIGKLLPGMELKDFEEIRDFLRPNMLRILDCKNVVLEGVTFENSPAWTMHLITSQHISIKNVSVKNPWYGQNTDALDLEACANVLVDGCKFDTGDDGICIKSGRDEEGRKRGIATENVIAKNTTVYHAHGGFVIGSEMSGGAKNLFVSDCNFIGTDIGLRFKTVRGRGGVVENIYATNINMKDIPGEAISFDMYYAAKDPVPLAGEERALPKVEILPVTEATPIFRNFYINNIVCNGAAKAVFVRGIPEMRVSNVIFNNLTMKTDKGIECTEAQGISFNNVYLESADTKPLVHLQNSADISFNQLRYAPNPVMIMSINGDRNGKIKVTGADAASFKNKTEFRYGANASLLELK
;
A
#
# COMPACT_ATOMS: atom_id res chain seq x y z
N MET A 1 44.55 -39.49 -45.18
CA MET A 1 45.19 -38.82 -44.02
C MET A 1 44.79 -37.35 -44.01
N LYS A 2 44.25 -36.83 -42.90
CA LYS A 2 43.64 -35.50 -42.64
C LYS A 2 42.11 -35.53 -42.48
N ARG A 3 41.69 -35.96 -41.29
CA ARG A 3 40.44 -35.67 -40.56
C ARG A 3 40.59 -36.46 -39.25
N ILE A 4 40.10 -35.94 -38.13
CA ILE A 4 40.33 -36.40 -36.73
C ILE A 4 41.56 -35.74 -36.07
N VAL A 5 41.43 -34.47 -35.63
CA VAL A 5 42.09 -33.93 -34.40
C VAL A 5 41.29 -32.76 -33.80
N TYR A 6 40.46 -32.03 -34.55
CA TYR A 6 39.75 -30.84 -34.02
C TYR A 6 38.36 -31.12 -33.43
N PHE A 7 38.20 -32.12 -32.55
CA PHE A 7 36.93 -32.31 -31.82
C PHE A 7 37.08 -32.68 -30.34
N THR A 8 38.27 -32.45 -29.74
CA THR A 8 38.53 -32.79 -28.32
C THR A 8 39.06 -31.62 -27.49
N LEU A 9 38.79 -30.37 -27.90
CA LEU A 9 39.24 -29.17 -27.18
C LEU A 9 38.15 -28.08 -27.02
N LEU A 10 36.88 -28.45 -27.18
CA LEU A 10 35.73 -27.55 -27.06
C LEU A 10 34.65 -28.06 -26.07
N LEU A 11 34.99 -29.04 -25.23
CA LEU A 11 34.14 -29.57 -24.15
C LEU A 11 34.64 -29.24 -22.74
N ALA A 12 35.72 -28.45 -22.61
CA ALA A 12 36.33 -28.06 -21.32
C ALA A 12 36.07 -26.59 -20.93
N LEU A 13 35.04 -25.94 -21.49
CA LEU A 13 34.64 -24.56 -21.16
C LEU A 13 33.21 -24.46 -20.61
N PHE A 14 32.63 -25.56 -20.15
CA PHE A 14 31.61 -25.44 -19.10
C PHE A 14 32.35 -25.21 -17.80
N GLY A 15 32.67 -23.94 -17.52
CA GLY A 15 33.06 -23.53 -16.18
C GLY A 15 31.95 -23.98 -15.25
N PHE A 16 32.20 -25.00 -14.45
CA PHE A 16 31.44 -25.23 -13.25
C PHE A 16 31.62 -23.96 -12.42
N GLU A 17 30.65 -23.06 -12.44
CA GLU A 17 30.54 -22.03 -11.41
C GLU A 17 30.50 -22.79 -10.08
N LEU A 18 31.62 -22.74 -9.35
CA LEU A 18 31.65 -23.22 -7.98
C LEU A 18 30.52 -22.48 -7.26
N PRO A 19 29.59 -23.20 -6.60
CA PRO A 19 28.48 -22.54 -5.93
C PRO A 19 29.03 -21.49 -4.98
N GLU A 20 28.55 -20.26 -5.16
CA GLU A 20 28.99 -19.11 -4.39
C GLU A 20 28.85 -19.43 -2.89
N LYS A 21 29.95 -19.29 -2.14
CA LYS A 21 30.01 -19.75 -0.75
C LYS A 21 29.12 -18.86 0.12
N LYS A 22 27.88 -19.30 0.35
CA LYS A 22 26.92 -18.61 1.22
C LYS A 22 27.44 -18.44 2.64
N VAL A 23 27.20 -17.26 3.21
CA VAL A 23 27.40 -17.03 4.64
C VAL A 23 26.30 -17.78 5.39
N ARG A 24 26.64 -18.40 6.52
CA ARG A 24 25.69 -19.22 7.28
C ARG A 24 25.31 -18.56 8.57
N PHE A 25 24.01 -18.46 8.81
CA PHE A 25 23.45 -17.94 10.06
C PHE A 25 22.84 -19.10 10.83
N PHE A 26 23.47 -19.48 11.92
CA PHE A 26 22.95 -20.45 12.87
C PHE A 26 22.10 -19.73 13.92
N MET A 27 20.91 -20.26 14.17
CA MET A 27 19.99 -19.70 15.17
C MET A 27 19.77 -20.74 16.25
N VAL A 28 20.07 -20.41 17.50
CA VAL A 28 19.99 -21.32 18.65
C VAL A 28 19.16 -20.70 19.76
N GLY A 29 18.02 -21.32 20.07
CA GLY A 29 17.09 -20.75 21.04
C GLY A 29 15.82 -21.55 21.28
N ASP A 30 14.80 -20.85 21.76
CA ASP A 30 13.57 -21.43 22.29
C ASP A 30 12.37 -21.35 21.32
N SER A 31 11.15 -21.51 21.85
CA SER A 31 9.94 -21.62 21.05
C SER A 31 9.55 -20.35 20.30
N THR A 32 10.02 -19.16 20.69
CA THR A 32 9.69 -17.92 19.96
C THR A 32 10.48 -17.80 18.66
N MET A 33 11.61 -18.52 18.54
CA MET A 33 12.49 -18.51 17.36
C MET A 33 12.31 -19.75 16.47
N ALA A 34 11.83 -20.86 17.03
CA ALA A 34 11.75 -22.17 16.38
C ALA A 34 10.79 -22.24 15.17
N ASP A 35 11.11 -23.12 14.22
CA ASP A 35 10.22 -23.44 13.10
C ASP A 35 8.95 -24.16 13.56
N LYS A 36 7.83 -23.84 12.89
CA LYS A 36 6.50 -24.37 13.19
C LYS A 36 5.88 -25.04 11.98
N PRO A 37 5.08 -26.11 12.17
CA PRO A 37 4.30 -26.70 11.07
C PRO A 37 3.41 -25.66 10.39
N LEU A 38 3.38 -25.66 9.05
CA LEU A 38 2.62 -24.67 8.27
C LEU A 38 1.14 -25.03 8.11
N ALA A 39 0.85 -26.32 7.95
CA ALA A 39 -0.49 -26.79 7.63
C ALA A 39 -1.45 -26.59 8.81
N ASN A 40 -2.50 -25.77 8.59
CA ASN A 40 -3.62 -25.60 9.52
C ASN A 40 -3.18 -25.21 10.95
N ASN A 41 -2.08 -24.45 11.05
CA ASN A 41 -1.47 -23.97 12.28
C ASN A 41 -1.03 -22.51 12.10
N PRO A 42 -1.53 -21.56 12.92
CA PRO A 42 -1.20 -20.15 12.81
C PRO A 42 0.12 -19.75 13.49
N GLU A 43 0.71 -20.62 14.32
CA GLU A 43 1.92 -20.30 15.08
C GLU A 43 3.14 -20.20 14.16
N ARG A 44 3.98 -19.17 14.35
CA ARG A 44 5.26 -18.98 13.67
C ARG A 44 6.34 -18.58 14.66
N GLY A 45 7.58 -19.02 14.44
CA GLY A 45 8.75 -18.46 15.12
C GLY A 45 9.32 -17.29 14.34
N TRP A 46 9.90 -16.29 15.00
CA TRP A 46 10.54 -15.19 14.28
C TRP A 46 11.73 -15.68 13.46
N GLY A 47 12.47 -16.69 13.94
CA GLY A 47 13.57 -17.32 13.19
C GLY A 47 13.11 -18.10 11.96
N GLN A 48 11.84 -18.53 11.93
CA GLN A 48 11.24 -19.16 10.77
C GLN A 48 10.99 -18.17 9.62
N LEU A 49 10.65 -16.92 9.94
CA LEU A 49 10.31 -15.89 8.95
C LEU A 49 11.50 -14.97 8.63
N PHE A 50 12.50 -14.92 9.51
CA PHE A 50 13.74 -14.14 9.32
C PHE A 50 14.45 -14.35 7.98
N PRO A 51 14.55 -15.58 7.41
CA PRO A 51 15.18 -15.79 6.10
C PRO A 51 14.54 -14.97 4.96
N GLN A 52 13.25 -14.63 5.07
CA GLN A 52 12.55 -13.83 4.05
C GLN A 52 13.07 -12.39 3.95
N LEU A 53 13.75 -11.92 4.99
CA LEU A 53 14.28 -10.56 5.13
C LEU A 53 15.79 -10.46 4.84
N LEU A 54 16.41 -11.56 4.40
CA LEU A 54 17.84 -11.64 4.08
C LEU A 54 18.07 -11.83 2.58
N SER A 55 19.27 -11.43 2.11
CA SER A 55 19.68 -11.64 0.73
C SER A 55 19.90 -13.13 0.44
N ASN A 56 19.93 -13.49 -0.85
CA ASN A 56 20.13 -14.87 -1.29
C ASN A 56 21.54 -15.43 -0.97
N GLU A 57 22.45 -14.56 -0.53
CA GLU A 57 23.81 -14.89 -0.08
C GLU A 57 23.85 -15.57 1.29
N VAL A 58 22.73 -15.54 2.05
CA VAL A 58 22.63 -16.15 3.37
C VAL A 58 21.95 -17.52 3.30
N GLU A 59 22.53 -18.49 4.01
CA GLU A 59 21.89 -19.75 4.36
C GLU A 59 21.57 -19.73 5.87
N VAL A 60 20.30 -19.94 6.22
CA VAL A 60 19.87 -19.94 7.63
C VAL A 60 19.68 -21.38 8.12
N HIS A 61 20.37 -21.73 9.20
CA HIS A 61 20.21 -22.98 9.92
C HIS A 61 19.50 -22.71 11.26
N ASN A 62 18.18 -22.85 11.28
CA ASN A 62 17.39 -22.65 12.49
C ASN A 62 17.41 -23.92 13.36
N HIS A 63 18.17 -23.88 14.45
CA HIS A 63 18.25 -24.95 15.45
C HIS A 63 17.45 -24.64 16.72
N ALA A 64 16.63 -23.58 16.72
CA ALA A 64 15.75 -23.30 17.85
C ALA A 64 14.67 -24.37 18.01
N VAL A 65 14.32 -24.70 19.26
CA VAL A 65 13.39 -25.81 19.55
C VAL A 65 12.38 -25.44 20.62
N ASN A 66 11.14 -25.84 20.36
CA ASN A 66 10.02 -25.62 21.26
C ASN A 66 10.29 -26.13 22.68
N GLY A 67 10.08 -25.25 23.66
CA GLY A 67 10.12 -25.58 25.08
C GLY A 67 11.53 -25.76 25.67
N ARG A 68 12.60 -25.55 24.90
CA ARG A 68 13.97 -25.73 25.40
C ARG A 68 14.46 -24.47 26.12
N SER A 69 15.13 -24.69 27.24
CA SER A 69 16.03 -23.76 27.93
C SER A 69 17.49 -24.05 27.58
N THR A 70 18.42 -23.18 27.96
CA THR A 70 19.87 -23.41 27.81
C THR A 70 20.29 -24.77 28.37
N LYS A 71 19.81 -25.11 29.58
CA LYS A 71 20.07 -26.39 30.26
C LYS A 71 19.61 -27.60 29.45
N SER A 72 18.34 -27.61 29.06
CA SER A 72 17.78 -28.74 28.29
C SER A 72 18.41 -28.85 26.89
N PHE A 73 18.75 -27.73 26.26
CA PHE A 73 19.38 -27.70 24.94
C PHE A 73 20.76 -28.37 24.94
N VAL A 74 21.55 -28.13 26.00
CA VAL A 74 22.81 -28.83 26.23
C VAL A 74 22.57 -30.30 26.57
N LYS A 75 21.67 -30.60 27.51
CA LYS A 75 21.38 -31.98 27.95
C LYS A 75 20.94 -32.89 26.80
N GLU A 76 20.19 -32.36 25.84
CA GLU A 76 19.70 -33.08 24.65
C GLU A 76 20.77 -33.20 23.54
N GLY A 77 22.00 -32.72 23.73
CA GLY A 77 23.07 -32.79 22.73
C GLY A 77 22.86 -31.89 21.51
N ARG A 78 21.93 -30.92 21.59
CA ARG A 78 21.60 -30.04 20.46
C ARG A 78 22.70 -29.02 20.19
N TRP A 79 23.31 -28.49 21.25
CA TRP A 79 24.48 -27.62 21.11
C TRP A 79 25.65 -28.35 20.44
N ASP A 80 25.90 -29.61 20.83
CA ASP A 80 26.94 -30.42 20.21
C ASP A 80 26.67 -30.65 18.72
N SER A 81 25.40 -30.83 18.33
CA SER A 81 25.00 -30.92 16.91
C SER A 81 25.29 -29.63 16.13
N VAL A 82 25.10 -28.45 16.74
CA VAL A 82 25.46 -27.16 16.13
C VAL A 82 26.98 -27.07 16.01
N MET A 83 27.72 -27.36 17.08
CA MET A 83 29.17 -27.30 17.13
C MET A 83 29.89 -28.20 16.12
N LYS A 84 29.29 -29.35 15.77
CA LYS A 84 29.79 -30.23 14.70
C LYS A 84 29.68 -29.61 13.30
N GLN A 85 28.77 -28.67 13.10
CA GLN A 85 28.51 -28.03 11.81
C GLN A 85 29.18 -26.66 11.66
N LEU A 86 29.45 -25.96 12.77
CA LEU A 86 30.05 -24.62 12.75
C LEU A 86 31.44 -24.62 12.12
N ARG A 87 31.71 -23.57 11.34
CA ARG A 87 33.01 -23.26 10.73
C ARG A 87 33.32 -21.77 10.88
N ALA A 88 34.56 -21.41 10.58
CA ALA A 88 35.01 -20.02 10.64
C ALA A 88 34.16 -19.12 9.72
N GLY A 89 33.74 -17.97 10.25
CA GLY A 89 32.92 -16.98 9.55
C GLY A 89 31.40 -17.14 9.67
N ASP A 90 30.90 -18.26 10.21
CA ASP A 90 29.46 -18.41 10.48
C ASP A 90 29.00 -17.39 11.55
N TYR A 91 27.74 -16.95 11.48
CA TYR A 91 27.11 -16.17 12.53
C TYR A 91 26.25 -17.07 13.42
N VAL A 92 26.27 -16.86 14.74
CA VAL A 92 25.51 -17.69 15.68
C VAL A 92 24.64 -16.80 16.56
N PHE A 93 23.35 -16.71 16.25
CA PHE A 93 22.35 -15.98 17.01
C PHE A 93 21.86 -16.84 18.18
N ILE A 94 22.04 -16.35 19.41
CA ILE A 94 21.75 -17.10 20.64
C ILE A 94 20.66 -16.39 21.44
N GLN A 95 19.46 -16.98 21.51
CA GLN A 95 18.29 -16.41 22.22
C GLN A 95 17.67 -17.43 23.18
N PHE A 96 17.78 -17.21 24.49
CA PHE A 96 17.16 -18.04 25.54
C PHE A 96 16.67 -17.18 26.70
N GLY A 97 15.92 -17.76 27.64
CA GLY A 97 15.43 -17.10 28.86
C GLY A 97 13.98 -17.43 29.22
N HIS A 98 13.14 -17.74 28.23
CA HIS A 98 11.73 -18.06 28.47
C HIS A 98 11.53 -19.34 29.26
N ASN A 99 12.24 -20.40 28.89
CA ASN A 99 12.12 -21.70 29.56
C ASN A 99 13.09 -21.83 30.73
N ASP A 100 14.19 -21.08 30.72
CA ASP A 100 15.18 -21.01 31.79
C ASP A 100 14.60 -20.47 33.09
N SER A 101 13.61 -19.58 33.00
CA SER A 101 12.89 -18.98 34.14
C SER A 101 11.83 -19.88 34.80
N LYS A 102 11.62 -21.12 34.30
CA LYS A 102 10.60 -22.05 34.85
C LYS A 102 11.09 -22.76 36.11
N ILE A 103 11.13 -22.05 37.25
CA ILE A 103 11.64 -22.55 38.55
C ILE A 103 11.07 -23.93 38.95
N THR A 104 9.78 -24.19 38.65
CA THR A 104 9.11 -25.45 38.99
C THR A 104 9.43 -26.63 38.06
N ASP A 105 10.07 -26.39 36.91
CA ASP A 105 10.51 -27.44 35.98
C ASP A 105 12.01 -27.65 36.11
N SER A 106 12.43 -28.64 36.91
CA SER A 106 13.86 -28.93 37.15
C SER A 106 14.63 -29.32 35.89
N ASN A 107 13.97 -29.78 34.81
CA ASN A 107 14.61 -30.09 33.54
C ASN A 107 14.95 -28.82 32.74
N ARG A 108 14.19 -27.73 32.95
CA ARG A 108 14.35 -26.48 32.20
C ARG A 108 14.99 -25.36 33.00
N TYR A 109 14.71 -25.26 34.31
CA TYR A 109 15.19 -24.18 35.15
C TYR A 109 16.71 -24.05 35.12
N ALA A 110 17.16 -22.83 34.83
CA ALA A 110 18.56 -22.43 34.93
C ALA A 110 18.61 -21.07 35.62
N ALA A 111 19.16 -21.02 36.83
CA ALA A 111 19.28 -19.78 37.60
C ALA A 111 20.08 -18.73 36.81
N PRO A 112 19.60 -17.47 36.75
CA PRO A 112 20.10 -16.45 35.82
C PRO A 112 21.58 -16.17 36.01
N GLN A 113 22.02 -15.93 37.24
CA GLN A 113 23.40 -15.55 37.56
C GLN A 113 24.41 -16.71 37.58
N THR A 114 23.96 -17.96 37.51
CA THR A 114 24.84 -19.14 37.56
C THR A 114 24.69 -19.98 36.30
N LEU A 115 23.83 -21.00 36.30
CA LEU A 115 23.75 -21.97 35.20
C LEU A 115 23.44 -21.32 33.85
N TYR A 116 22.50 -20.36 33.81
CA TYR A 116 22.16 -19.66 32.57
C TYR A 116 23.33 -18.82 32.07
N ARG A 117 23.88 -17.94 32.91
CA ARG A 117 25.08 -17.13 32.59
C ARG A 117 26.23 -17.99 32.10
N ASN A 118 26.61 -19.03 32.85
CA ASN A 118 27.73 -19.90 32.52
C ASN A 118 27.51 -20.66 31.21
N THR A 119 26.26 -21.05 30.91
CA THR A 119 25.94 -21.72 29.65
C THR A 119 26.01 -20.76 28.46
N LEU A 120 25.56 -19.51 28.60
CA LEU A 120 25.72 -18.50 27.55
C LEU A 120 27.20 -18.16 27.29
N ILE A 121 28.00 -18.01 28.36
CA ILE A 121 29.45 -17.82 28.25
C ILE A 121 30.08 -19.01 27.50
N ARG A 122 29.68 -20.25 27.84
CA ARG A 122 30.11 -21.45 27.11
C ARG A 122 29.74 -21.36 25.63
N PHE A 123 28.50 -21.04 25.27
CA PHE A 123 28.09 -20.95 23.86
C PHE A 123 28.91 -19.92 23.08
N VAL A 124 29.20 -18.75 23.69
CA VAL A 124 30.05 -17.72 23.09
C VAL A 124 31.47 -18.23 22.86
N ASN A 125 32.09 -18.83 23.88
CA ASN A 125 33.46 -19.34 23.80
C ASN A 125 33.57 -20.50 22.80
N ASP A 126 32.61 -21.43 22.84
CA ASP A 126 32.51 -22.56 21.92
C ASP A 126 32.41 -22.06 20.47
N ALA A 127 31.51 -21.10 20.17
CA ALA A 127 31.39 -20.53 18.83
C ALA A 127 32.69 -19.83 18.37
N ARG A 128 33.31 -19.02 19.24
CA ARG A 128 34.60 -18.38 18.95
C ARG A 128 35.72 -19.38 18.70
N SER A 129 35.74 -20.52 19.41
CA SER A 129 36.73 -21.59 19.20
C SER A 129 36.65 -22.22 17.79
N LYS A 130 35.50 -22.09 17.12
CA LYS A 130 35.29 -22.50 15.71
C LYS A 130 35.56 -21.38 14.71
N GLY A 131 35.96 -20.19 15.17
CA GLY A 131 36.10 -18.98 14.36
C GLY A 131 34.76 -18.38 13.92
N ALA A 132 33.64 -18.76 14.57
CA ALA A 132 32.32 -18.21 14.29
C ALA A 132 32.10 -16.89 15.08
N ASN A 133 31.12 -16.12 14.63
CA ASN A 133 30.74 -14.81 15.16
C ASN A 133 29.48 -14.97 16.04
N PRO A 134 29.60 -15.14 17.36
CA PRO A 134 28.43 -15.20 18.23
C PRO A 134 27.74 -13.83 18.32
N ILE A 135 26.41 -13.85 18.32
CA ILE A 135 25.55 -12.71 18.57
C ILE A 135 24.60 -13.11 19.70
N LEU A 136 24.66 -12.39 20.80
CA LEU A 136 23.71 -12.58 21.89
C LEU A 136 22.43 -11.82 21.58
N VAL A 137 21.29 -12.47 21.78
CA VAL A 137 19.97 -11.90 21.59
C VAL A 137 19.22 -11.97 22.91
N THR A 138 18.77 -10.84 23.43
CA THR A 138 17.97 -10.84 24.67
C THR A 138 16.64 -11.58 24.44
N PRO A 139 16.04 -12.18 25.48
CA PRO A 139 14.73 -12.82 25.33
C PRO A 139 13.71 -11.80 24.81
N VAL A 140 12.99 -12.14 23.74
CA VAL A 140 11.85 -11.33 23.25
C VAL A 140 10.75 -11.25 24.30
N MET A 141 9.99 -10.15 24.33
CA MET A 141 8.94 -9.94 25.32
C MET A 141 7.77 -10.92 25.19
N ARG A 142 7.22 -11.29 26.36
CA ARG A 142 5.89 -11.85 26.50
C ARG A 142 4.89 -10.71 26.64
N ARG A 143 3.72 -10.84 26.05
CA ARG A 143 2.65 -9.86 26.21
C ARG A 143 2.05 -9.95 27.61
N LYS A 144 2.22 -8.90 28.42
CA LYS A 144 1.49 -8.78 29.68
C LYS A 144 1.26 -7.32 29.99
N PHE A 145 0.05 -7.03 30.45
CA PHE A 145 -0.35 -5.71 30.91
C PHE A 145 -0.96 -5.83 32.31
N ASP A 146 -0.81 -4.78 33.11
CA ASP A 146 -1.53 -4.65 34.38
C ASP A 146 -2.98 -4.20 34.16
N SER A 147 -3.73 -4.02 35.25
CA SER A 147 -5.12 -3.57 35.19
C SER A 147 -5.30 -2.14 34.66
N LYS A 148 -4.22 -1.35 34.56
CA LYS A 148 -4.22 0.01 34.02
C LYS A 148 -3.77 0.04 32.55
N GLY A 149 -3.45 -1.12 31.96
CA GLY A 149 -2.95 -1.23 30.59
C GLY A 149 -1.47 -0.87 30.45
N ALA A 150 -0.72 -0.76 31.55
CA ALA A 150 0.73 -0.58 31.51
C ALA A 150 1.41 -1.93 31.27
N PHE A 151 2.44 -1.96 30.42
CA PHE A 151 3.16 -3.19 30.12
C PHE A 151 3.91 -3.72 31.36
N VAL A 152 3.95 -5.04 31.53
CA VAL A 152 4.59 -5.72 32.67
C VAL A 152 5.59 -6.74 32.16
N ASP A 153 6.87 -6.48 32.41
CA ASP A 153 7.97 -7.41 32.15
C ASP A 153 7.81 -8.71 32.98
N GLN A 154 8.12 -9.85 32.36
CA GLN A 154 8.04 -11.18 32.97
C GLN A 154 9.37 -11.94 33.01
N HIS A 155 10.46 -11.32 32.55
CA HIS A 155 11.74 -11.98 32.32
C HIS A 155 12.77 -11.73 33.42
N GLY A 156 12.51 -10.87 34.40
CA GLY A 156 13.37 -10.68 35.57
C GLY A 156 14.82 -10.36 35.20
N GLU A 157 15.79 -11.06 35.80
CA GLU A 157 17.22 -10.79 35.58
C GLU A 157 17.78 -11.26 34.22
N TYR A 158 17.09 -12.16 33.52
CA TYR A 158 17.63 -12.85 32.34
C TYR A 158 18.09 -11.90 31.21
N PRO A 159 17.32 -10.86 30.82
CA PRO A 159 17.77 -9.89 29.82
C PRO A 159 18.99 -9.09 30.29
N GLY A 160 19.07 -8.78 31.59
CA GLY A 160 20.22 -8.11 32.20
C GLY A 160 21.49 -8.94 32.07
N VAL A 161 21.41 -10.23 32.42
CA VAL A 161 22.53 -11.18 32.27
C VAL A 161 23.03 -11.23 30.83
N VAL A 162 22.15 -11.27 29.82
CA VAL A 162 22.55 -11.28 28.40
C VAL A 162 23.31 -10.00 28.03
N ARG A 163 22.81 -8.83 28.45
CA ARG A 163 23.46 -7.53 28.19
C ARG A 163 24.84 -7.46 28.86
N GLU A 164 24.93 -7.89 30.11
CA GLU A 164 26.18 -7.91 30.87
C GLU A 164 27.22 -8.84 30.22
N ILE A 165 26.83 -10.05 29.80
CA ILE A 165 27.76 -10.96 29.11
C ILE A 165 28.21 -10.34 27.78
N ALA A 166 27.29 -9.75 27.01
CA ALA A 166 27.63 -9.12 25.74
C ALA A 166 28.68 -8.00 25.93
N GLN A 167 28.51 -7.18 26.96
CA GLN A 167 29.46 -6.14 27.33
C GLN A 167 30.79 -6.74 27.83
N GLN A 168 30.75 -7.65 28.80
CA GLN A 168 31.94 -8.24 29.44
C GLN A 168 32.82 -9.01 28.46
N MET A 169 32.20 -9.74 27.52
CA MET A 169 32.92 -10.57 26.56
C MET A 169 33.13 -9.87 25.22
N ASN A 170 32.73 -8.60 25.07
CA ASN A 170 32.73 -7.85 23.82
C ASN A 170 32.09 -8.64 22.66
N VAL A 171 30.84 -9.08 22.86
CA VAL A 171 30.03 -9.83 21.89
C VAL A 171 28.93 -8.92 21.36
N GLN A 172 28.61 -9.03 20.07
CA GLN A 172 27.51 -8.27 19.48
C GLN A 172 26.17 -8.62 20.14
N LEU A 173 25.33 -7.60 20.35
CA LEU A 173 24.05 -7.73 21.04
C LEU A 173 22.91 -7.25 20.17
N ILE A 174 21.83 -8.05 20.09
CA ILE A 174 20.51 -7.62 19.63
C ILE A 174 19.57 -7.60 20.85
N ASP A 175 19.04 -6.43 21.20
CA ASP A 175 18.23 -6.22 22.40
C ASP A 175 16.73 -6.32 22.09
N LEU A 176 16.31 -7.51 21.64
CA LEU A 176 14.91 -7.81 21.34
C LEU A 176 13.97 -7.56 22.50
N HIS A 177 14.41 -7.75 23.73
CA HIS A 177 13.64 -7.42 24.93
C HIS A 177 13.13 -5.98 24.90
N ARG A 178 14.02 -5.00 24.62
CA ARG A 178 13.64 -3.58 24.58
C ARG A 178 12.81 -3.26 23.35
N SER A 179 13.25 -3.69 22.17
CA SER A 179 12.58 -3.34 20.90
C SER A 179 11.19 -3.99 20.78
N SER A 180 11.02 -5.22 21.27
CA SER A 180 9.70 -5.87 21.28
C SER A 180 8.75 -5.31 22.34
N GLN A 181 9.23 -4.85 23.49
CA GLN A 181 8.41 -4.11 24.46
C GLN A 181 7.78 -2.88 23.82
N GLN A 182 8.61 -2.04 23.18
CA GLN A 182 8.15 -0.83 22.51
C GLN A 182 7.10 -1.13 21.44
N LEU A 183 7.32 -2.19 20.65
CA LEU A 183 6.37 -2.61 19.63
C LEU A 183 5.02 -3.06 20.23
N ILE A 184 5.06 -3.82 21.33
CA ILE A 184 3.84 -4.28 22.02
C ILE A 184 3.10 -3.11 22.67
N GLU A 185 3.81 -2.17 23.29
CA GLU A 185 3.26 -0.94 23.87
C GLU A 185 2.62 -0.04 22.82
N GLN A 186 3.27 0.14 21.66
CA GLN A 186 2.71 0.90 20.53
C GLN A 186 1.37 0.33 20.04
N HIS A 187 1.23 -0.99 20.10
CA HIS A 187 -0.01 -1.67 19.75
C HIS A 187 -1.07 -1.66 20.87
N GLY A 188 -0.66 -1.37 22.11
CA GLY A 188 -1.52 -1.40 23.29
C GLY A 188 -2.08 -2.79 23.60
N VAL A 189 -3.00 -2.86 24.55
CA VAL A 189 -3.58 -4.12 25.04
C VAL A 189 -4.26 -4.89 23.91
N GLU A 190 -5.25 -4.31 23.25
CA GLU A 190 -6.05 -5.03 22.25
C GLU A 190 -5.30 -5.20 20.92
N GLY A 191 -4.63 -4.15 20.43
CA GLY A 191 -3.94 -4.19 19.14
C GLY A 191 -2.76 -5.15 19.10
N SER A 192 -2.14 -5.47 20.25
CA SER A 192 -1.01 -6.40 20.31
C SER A 192 -1.44 -7.87 20.21
N LYS A 193 -2.71 -8.22 20.46
CA LYS A 193 -3.18 -9.61 20.38
C LYS A 193 -2.89 -10.25 19.02
N LYS A 194 -2.98 -9.49 17.92
CA LYS A 194 -2.71 -9.96 16.55
C LYS A 194 -1.26 -10.43 16.34
N MET A 195 -0.32 -10.00 17.20
CA MET A 195 1.06 -10.49 17.18
C MET A 195 1.21 -11.87 17.81
N PHE A 196 0.26 -12.27 18.64
CA PHE A 196 0.33 -13.49 19.45
C PHE A 196 -0.76 -14.48 19.03
N LEU A 197 -0.82 -15.63 19.71
CA LEU A 197 -1.83 -16.66 19.45
C LEU A 197 -3.07 -16.42 20.31
N TRP A 198 -3.86 -15.43 19.89
CA TRP A 198 -5.22 -15.19 20.35
C TRP A 198 -6.19 -15.69 19.27
N ILE A 199 -6.46 -16.99 19.32
CA ILE A 199 -7.20 -17.74 18.30
C ILE A 199 -8.50 -18.23 18.92
N ASP A 200 -9.62 -17.88 18.30
CA ASP A 200 -10.93 -18.39 18.71
C ASP A 200 -11.12 -19.85 18.29
N PRO A 201 -11.99 -20.61 18.98
CA PRO A 201 -12.26 -22.00 18.65
C PRO A 201 -12.72 -22.19 17.20
N ARG A 202 -12.29 -23.30 16.58
CA ARG A 202 -12.71 -23.77 15.25
C ARG A 202 -12.19 -22.97 14.05
N HIS A 203 -11.21 -22.08 14.26
CA HIS A 203 -10.51 -21.40 13.16
C HIS A 203 -9.43 -22.30 12.53
N TYR A 204 -8.65 -23.00 13.38
CA TYR A 204 -7.55 -23.85 12.95
C TYR A 204 -7.66 -25.25 13.57
N GLY A 205 -7.31 -26.28 12.82
CA GLY A 205 -7.35 -27.66 13.33
C GLY A 205 -6.28 -27.94 14.38
N ALA A 206 -5.10 -27.32 14.28
CA ALA A 206 -4.07 -27.44 15.32
C ALA A 206 -4.47 -26.77 16.66
N MET A 207 -5.53 -25.95 16.67
CA MET A 207 -6.02 -25.19 17.82
C MET A 207 -7.56 -25.19 17.81
N TRP A 208 -8.17 -26.38 17.70
CA TRP A 208 -9.62 -26.51 17.53
C TRP A 208 -10.43 -25.90 18.69
N GLU A 209 -9.95 -26.06 19.92
CA GLU A 209 -10.54 -25.46 21.13
C GLU A 209 -10.16 -23.98 21.32
N GLY A 210 -9.47 -23.38 20.35
CA GLY A 210 -8.89 -22.04 20.47
C GLY A 210 -7.60 -22.03 21.29
N LYS A 211 -7.00 -20.84 21.39
CA LYS A 211 -5.77 -20.62 22.16
C LYS A 211 -5.70 -19.15 22.59
N LYS A 212 -5.34 -18.90 23.85
CA LYS A 212 -4.96 -17.56 24.35
C LYS A 212 -3.56 -17.66 24.93
N ASP A 213 -2.59 -17.25 24.13
CA ASP A 213 -1.17 -17.41 24.43
C ASP A 213 -0.43 -16.12 24.08
N ASP A 214 0.17 -15.54 25.12
CA ASP A 214 0.88 -14.26 25.09
C ASP A 214 2.41 -14.41 24.92
N THR A 215 2.89 -15.61 24.58
CA THR A 215 4.31 -15.89 24.34
C THR A 215 4.61 -16.21 22.89
N HIS A 216 3.77 -17.03 22.25
CA HIS A 216 4.03 -17.50 20.89
C HIS A 216 3.35 -16.60 19.85
N PHE A 217 3.99 -16.47 18.70
CA PHE A 217 3.58 -15.50 17.69
C PHE A 217 2.66 -16.09 16.64
N SER A 218 1.75 -15.25 16.15
CA SER A 218 1.15 -15.40 14.84
C SER A 218 2.20 -15.14 13.74
N GLU A 219 1.85 -15.37 12.47
CA GLU A 219 2.68 -14.95 11.35
C GLU A 219 3.01 -13.44 11.38
N TYR A 220 2.02 -12.59 11.67
CA TYR A 220 2.21 -11.15 11.79
C TYR A 220 3.19 -10.78 12.91
N GLY A 221 3.09 -11.43 14.07
CA GLY A 221 4.02 -11.17 15.18
C GLY A 221 5.43 -11.64 14.88
N ALA A 222 5.57 -12.84 14.29
CA ALA A 222 6.86 -13.42 13.98
C ALA A 222 7.64 -12.56 12.97
N ILE A 223 6.99 -12.08 11.89
CA ILE A 223 7.65 -11.23 10.89
C ILE A 223 7.96 -9.83 11.46
N SER A 224 7.11 -9.32 12.35
CA SER A 224 7.36 -8.05 13.04
C SER A 224 8.57 -8.14 13.95
N VAL A 225 8.70 -9.22 14.74
CA VAL A 225 9.88 -9.45 15.58
C VAL A 225 11.14 -9.68 14.74
N ALA A 226 11.05 -10.47 13.66
CA ALA A 226 12.16 -10.65 12.72
C ALA A 226 12.62 -9.31 12.11
N SER A 227 11.68 -8.38 11.86
CA SER A 227 12.01 -7.04 11.37
C SER A 227 12.74 -6.19 12.41
N LEU A 228 12.45 -6.36 13.71
CA LEU A 228 13.22 -5.71 14.79
C LEU A 228 14.67 -6.22 14.81
N VAL A 229 14.89 -7.53 14.60
CA VAL A 229 16.23 -8.10 14.46
C VAL A 229 16.98 -7.45 13.30
N CYS A 230 16.35 -7.34 12.12
CA CYS A 230 16.94 -6.67 10.96
C CYS A 230 17.25 -5.19 11.21
N ALA A 231 16.35 -4.46 11.90
CA ALA A 231 16.56 -3.06 12.25
C ALA A 231 17.78 -2.87 13.17
N GLU A 232 17.93 -3.73 14.19
CA GLU A 232 19.09 -3.70 15.07
C GLU A 232 20.37 -4.14 14.36
N MET A 233 20.29 -5.13 13.47
CA MET A 233 21.40 -5.53 12.61
C MET A 233 21.90 -4.35 11.77
N LYS A 234 20.98 -3.60 11.14
CA LYS A 234 21.33 -2.41 10.37
C LYS A 234 21.96 -1.33 11.25
N ALA A 235 21.32 -1.02 12.39
CA ALA A 235 21.77 0.06 13.28
C ALA A 235 23.14 -0.21 13.92
N LYS A 236 23.44 -1.48 14.22
CA LYS A 236 24.70 -1.90 14.87
C LYS A 236 25.72 -2.48 13.89
N ASN A 237 25.45 -2.43 12.59
CA ASN A 237 26.28 -3.00 11.53
C ASN A 237 26.61 -4.50 11.73
N ILE A 238 25.64 -5.28 12.21
CA ILE A 238 25.75 -6.74 12.41
C ILE A 238 25.25 -7.42 11.13
N GLY A 239 26.17 -7.76 10.21
CA GLY A 239 25.79 -8.39 8.95
C GLY A 239 24.82 -7.57 8.10
N ALA A 240 24.87 -6.23 8.20
CA ALA A 240 23.92 -5.32 7.56
C ALA A 240 23.92 -5.40 6.02
N GLN A 241 25.03 -5.84 5.42
CA GLN A 241 25.15 -6.11 3.99
C GLN A 241 24.30 -7.29 3.52
N TYR A 242 23.88 -8.17 4.44
CA TYR A 242 23.08 -9.35 4.14
C TYR A 242 21.57 -9.11 4.27
N LEU A 243 21.15 -7.90 4.65
CA LEU A 243 19.73 -7.54 4.69
C LEU A 243 19.20 -7.41 3.27
N LYS A 244 18.02 -7.97 3.01
CA LYS A 244 17.39 -7.97 1.69
C LYS A 244 16.97 -6.55 1.29
N PRO A 245 17.56 -5.95 0.24
CA PRO A 245 17.03 -4.72 -0.33
C PRO A 245 15.61 -4.97 -0.84
N SER A 246 14.72 -4.00 -0.68
CA SER A 246 13.40 -4.06 -1.31
C SER A 246 13.50 -3.67 -2.79
N VAL A 247 12.40 -3.83 -3.53
CA VAL A 247 12.28 -3.29 -4.90
C VAL A 247 12.41 -1.77 -4.97
N HIS A 248 12.18 -1.08 -3.84
CA HIS A 248 12.46 0.34 -3.68
C HIS A 248 13.88 0.50 -3.12
N LYS A 249 14.80 1.01 -3.92
CA LYS A 249 16.24 1.05 -3.61
C LYS A 249 16.59 1.79 -2.31
N GLU A 250 15.71 2.67 -1.85
CA GLU A 250 15.85 3.44 -0.61
C GLU A 250 15.51 2.63 0.65
N LYS A 251 14.94 1.42 0.49
CA LYS A 251 14.36 0.61 1.55
C LYS A 251 14.81 -0.84 1.51
N TYR A 252 14.88 -1.45 2.68
CA TYR A 252 14.98 -2.90 2.84
C TYR A 252 13.61 -3.54 3.00
N GLU A 253 13.50 -4.84 2.73
CA GLU A 253 12.24 -5.59 2.84
C GLU A 253 11.65 -5.51 4.25
N TYR A 254 12.50 -5.52 5.28
CA TYR A 254 12.06 -5.42 6.68
C TYR A 254 11.50 -4.04 7.05
N GLU A 255 11.65 -3.01 6.20
CA GLU A 255 11.07 -1.68 6.43
C GLU A 255 9.67 -1.55 5.82
N LEU A 256 9.28 -2.43 4.90
CA LEU A 256 7.98 -2.35 4.26
C LEU A 256 6.84 -2.63 5.26
N PRO A 257 5.64 -2.04 5.05
CA PRO A 257 4.47 -2.27 5.89
C PRO A 257 4.11 -3.75 6.05
N LYS A 258 3.68 -4.15 7.27
CA LYS A 258 3.19 -5.49 7.56
C LYS A 258 1.68 -5.45 7.65
N ILE A 259 1.01 -6.29 6.89
CA ILE A 259 -0.45 -6.33 6.84
C ILE A 259 -0.92 -7.59 7.56
N TYR A 260 -1.74 -7.41 8.60
CA TYR A 260 -2.41 -8.53 9.25
C TYR A 260 -3.60 -8.96 8.39
N ALA A 261 -3.74 -10.27 8.16
CA ALA A 261 -4.93 -10.85 7.55
C ALA A 261 -5.76 -11.55 8.64
N PRO A 262 -7.08 -11.29 8.73
CA PRO A 262 -7.95 -12.00 9.64
C PRO A 262 -8.08 -13.47 9.24
N HIS A 263 -8.51 -14.28 10.19
CA HIS A 263 -8.88 -15.67 9.97
C HIS A 263 -10.32 -15.90 10.40
N PHE A 264 -11.02 -16.76 9.68
CA PHE A 264 -12.43 -17.05 9.91
C PHE A 264 -12.61 -18.44 10.48
N LYS A 265 -13.71 -18.60 11.19
CA LYS A 265 -14.21 -19.89 11.65
C LYS A 265 -14.56 -20.75 10.43
N LYS A 266 -14.43 -22.07 10.53
CA LYS A 266 -14.71 -22.98 9.39
C LYS A 266 -16.20 -23.22 9.10
N ASP A 267 -17.10 -22.67 9.92
CA ASP A 267 -18.55 -22.77 9.75
C ASP A 267 -18.99 -22.04 8.46
N THR A 268 -19.95 -22.61 7.73
CA THR A 268 -20.48 -22.04 6.47
C THR A 268 -21.99 -21.85 6.53
N PHE A 269 -22.46 -20.68 6.09
CA PHE A 269 -23.85 -20.24 6.07
C PHE A 269 -24.25 -19.95 4.61
N SER A 270 -24.90 -20.90 3.94
CA SER A 270 -25.32 -20.68 2.55
C SER A 270 -26.60 -19.86 2.48
N ILE A 271 -26.64 -18.81 1.66
CA ILE A 271 -27.83 -17.92 1.53
C ILE A 271 -29.09 -18.68 1.11
N VAL A 272 -28.97 -19.85 0.45
CA VAL A 272 -30.08 -20.70 0.05
C VAL A 272 -30.82 -21.27 1.28
N GLN A 273 -30.09 -21.58 2.36
CA GLN A 273 -30.67 -22.03 3.63
C GLN A 273 -31.53 -20.94 4.30
N TYR A 274 -31.37 -19.69 3.87
CA TYR A 274 -32.11 -18.52 4.34
C TYR A 274 -33.20 -18.07 3.36
N GLY A 275 -33.50 -18.88 2.33
CA GLY A 275 -34.59 -18.66 1.38
C GLY A 275 -34.22 -17.88 0.13
N ALA A 276 -32.92 -17.66 -0.14
CA ALA A 276 -32.49 -16.99 -1.36
C ALA A 276 -32.78 -17.86 -2.61
N LYS A 277 -33.15 -17.20 -3.73
CA LYS A 277 -33.38 -17.81 -5.04
C LYS A 277 -32.54 -17.11 -6.11
N ASN A 278 -31.88 -17.89 -6.96
CA ASN A 278 -30.98 -17.40 -8.01
C ASN A 278 -31.66 -17.25 -9.38
N ASP A 279 -32.97 -16.95 -9.39
CA ASP A 279 -33.79 -16.81 -10.59
C ASP A 279 -33.63 -15.44 -11.29
N GLY A 280 -32.82 -14.54 -10.71
CA GLY A 280 -32.62 -13.16 -11.18
C GLY A 280 -33.83 -12.24 -11.02
N ILE A 281 -34.90 -12.69 -10.36
CA ILE A 281 -36.16 -11.97 -10.21
C ILE A 281 -36.47 -11.75 -8.72
N THR A 282 -36.23 -12.76 -7.89
CA THR A 282 -36.45 -12.71 -6.45
C THR A 282 -35.46 -11.73 -5.80
N LEU A 283 -35.98 -10.76 -5.05
CA LEU A 283 -35.14 -9.82 -4.29
C LEU A 283 -34.60 -10.50 -3.01
N ASN A 284 -33.34 -10.88 -3.04
CA ASN A 284 -32.68 -11.71 -2.01
C ASN A 284 -32.16 -10.94 -0.79
N THR A 285 -32.40 -9.63 -0.70
CA THR A 285 -31.85 -8.74 0.34
C THR A 285 -32.03 -9.30 1.75
N VAL A 286 -33.23 -9.79 2.07
CA VAL A 286 -33.55 -10.32 3.40
C VAL A 286 -32.80 -11.62 3.67
N ALA A 287 -32.75 -12.54 2.70
CA ALA A 287 -32.08 -13.83 2.87
C ALA A 287 -30.56 -13.68 3.06
N ILE A 288 -29.93 -12.80 2.26
CA ILE A 288 -28.49 -12.53 2.34
C ILE A 288 -28.14 -11.91 3.70
N ASN A 289 -28.84 -10.85 4.11
CA ASN A 289 -28.55 -10.18 5.39
C ASN A 289 -28.84 -11.10 6.59
N LYS A 290 -29.88 -11.95 6.54
CA LYS A 290 -30.12 -12.97 7.59
C LYS A 290 -28.99 -13.99 7.71
N ALA A 291 -28.41 -14.43 6.59
CA ALA A 291 -27.27 -15.34 6.61
C ALA A 291 -26.04 -14.68 7.26
N ILE A 292 -25.80 -13.39 6.97
CA ILE A 292 -24.72 -12.60 7.58
C ILE A 292 -24.92 -12.41 9.08
N GLU A 293 -26.14 -12.03 9.50
CA GLU A 293 -26.48 -11.89 10.92
C GLU A 293 -26.32 -13.20 11.67
N ALA A 294 -26.82 -14.31 11.12
CA ALA A 294 -26.68 -15.64 11.72
C ALA A 294 -25.22 -16.08 11.80
N CYS A 295 -24.41 -15.81 10.77
CA CYS A 295 -22.99 -16.10 10.76
C CYS A 295 -22.27 -15.35 11.89
N SER A 296 -22.44 -14.04 11.96
CA SER A 296 -21.81 -13.20 12.99
C SER A 296 -22.27 -13.57 14.40
N ALA A 297 -23.57 -13.79 14.61
CA ALA A 297 -24.12 -14.22 15.90
C ALA A 297 -23.58 -15.57 16.39
N ASN A 298 -23.11 -16.43 15.48
CA ASN A 298 -22.46 -17.71 15.80
C ASN A 298 -20.92 -17.59 15.96
N GLY A 299 -20.40 -16.37 16.14
CA GLY A 299 -18.98 -16.10 16.29
C GLY A 299 -18.22 -16.01 14.97
N GLY A 300 -18.92 -15.86 13.84
CA GLY A 300 -18.33 -15.69 12.53
C GLY A 300 -18.20 -16.98 11.70
N GLY A 301 -17.59 -16.84 10.54
CA GLY A 301 -17.44 -17.89 9.53
C GLY A 301 -17.67 -17.35 8.12
N THR A 302 -18.00 -18.26 7.20
CA THR A 302 -18.20 -17.93 5.79
C THR A 302 -19.68 -17.89 5.43
N VAL A 303 -20.17 -16.76 4.92
CA VAL A 303 -21.46 -16.68 4.21
C VAL A 303 -21.23 -16.99 2.75
N LEU A 304 -21.81 -18.09 2.27
CA LEU A 304 -21.65 -18.56 0.90
C LEU A 304 -22.79 -18.03 0.02
N ILE A 305 -22.44 -17.30 -1.04
CA ILE A 305 -23.27 -17.03 -2.21
C ILE A 305 -22.89 -18.04 -3.31
N PRO A 306 -23.72 -19.07 -3.58
CA PRO A 306 -23.43 -20.07 -4.61
C PRO A 306 -23.50 -19.51 -6.04
N ALA A 307 -23.17 -20.34 -7.02
CA ALA A 307 -23.35 -20.01 -8.44
C ALA A 307 -24.81 -19.65 -8.76
N GLY A 308 -25.02 -18.65 -9.62
CA GLY A 308 -26.34 -18.19 -10.04
C GLY A 308 -26.47 -16.66 -10.09
N LEU A 309 -27.63 -16.18 -10.55
CA LEU A 309 -27.96 -14.76 -10.64
C LEU A 309 -28.83 -14.33 -9.45
N TRP A 310 -28.27 -13.50 -8.58
CA TRP A 310 -28.88 -13.10 -7.30
C TRP A 310 -29.24 -11.61 -7.33
N LEU A 311 -30.52 -11.29 -7.59
CA LEU A 311 -31.01 -9.93 -7.45
C LEU A 311 -31.07 -9.55 -5.96
N THR A 312 -30.55 -8.38 -5.58
CA THR A 312 -30.55 -7.91 -4.20
C THR A 312 -30.59 -6.39 -4.11
N GLY A 313 -31.07 -5.86 -2.99
CA GLY A 313 -30.78 -4.50 -2.52
C GLY A 313 -29.50 -4.48 -1.68
N PRO A 314 -29.35 -3.51 -0.76
CA PRO A 314 -28.15 -3.37 0.06
C PRO A 314 -27.78 -4.62 0.89
N ILE A 315 -26.49 -4.93 0.93
CA ILE A 315 -25.87 -5.93 1.79
C ILE A 315 -25.11 -5.21 2.90
N THR A 316 -25.41 -5.54 4.16
CA THR A 316 -24.73 -4.97 5.33
C THR A 316 -23.90 -6.06 6.00
N LEU A 317 -22.58 -5.91 5.98
CA LEU A 317 -21.66 -6.85 6.61
C LEU A 317 -21.73 -6.76 8.15
N LYS A 318 -21.15 -7.76 8.82
CA LYS A 318 -20.97 -7.84 10.28
C LYS A 318 -19.57 -8.37 10.60
N SER A 319 -19.08 -8.11 11.82
CA SER A 319 -17.76 -8.58 12.26
C SER A 319 -17.65 -10.11 12.17
N HIS A 320 -16.43 -10.58 11.89
CA HIS A 320 -16.06 -11.99 11.77
C HIS A 320 -16.73 -12.74 10.60
N VAL A 321 -17.25 -12.02 9.60
CA VAL A 321 -17.90 -12.60 8.43
C VAL A 321 -17.01 -12.50 7.19
N GLU A 322 -16.79 -13.63 6.54
CA GLU A 322 -16.34 -13.72 5.16
C GLU A 322 -17.57 -13.89 4.25
N LEU A 323 -17.83 -12.93 3.36
CA LEU A 323 -18.79 -13.08 2.28
C LEU A 323 -18.09 -13.71 1.07
N TYR A 324 -18.19 -15.03 0.95
CA TYR A 324 -17.59 -15.79 -0.14
C TYR A 324 -18.57 -15.95 -1.32
N THR A 325 -18.11 -15.62 -2.52
CA THR A 325 -18.88 -15.75 -3.76
C THR A 325 -18.31 -16.84 -4.65
N ALA A 326 -19.12 -17.86 -4.94
CA ALA A 326 -18.69 -18.96 -5.78
C ALA A 326 -18.43 -18.50 -7.23
N LYS A 327 -17.66 -19.29 -7.98
CA LYS A 327 -17.54 -19.11 -9.44
C LYS A 327 -18.93 -19.14 -10.08
N ASN A 328 -19.17 -18.25 -11.04
CA ASN A 328 -20.49 -18.05 -11.69
C ASN A 328 -21.58 -17.46 -10.77
N ALA A 329 -21.23 -16.87 -9.61
CA ALA A 329 -22.15 -16.01 -8.87
C ALA A 329 -22.18 -14.61 -9.49
N LEU A 330 -23.36 -14.15 -9.91
CA LEU A 330 -23.62 -12.78 -10.34
C LEU A 330 -24.58 -12.14 -9.35
N ILE A 331 -24.08 -11.19 -8.56
CA ILE A 331 -24.84 -10.43 -7.58
C ILE A 331 -25.28 -9.15 -8.27
N LEU A 332 -26.56 -9.07 -8.62
CA LEU A 332 -27.15 -7.94 -9.31
C LEU A 332 -27.83 -7.03 -8.31
N PHE A 333 -27.28 -5.84 -8.09
CA PHE A 333 -27.95 -4.83 -7.27
C PHE A 333 -29.14 -4.23 -8.02
N THR A 334 -30.28 -4.09 -7.35
CA THR A 334 -31.51 -3.57 -7.95
C THR A 334 -31.31 -2.15 -8.47
N ALA A 335 -31.88 -1.88 -9.64
CA ALA A 335 -31.96 -0.55 -10.23
C ALA A 335 -33.02 0.35 -9.57
N ASP A 336 -33.84 -0.20 -8.65
CA ASP A 336 -34.77 0.60 -7.87
C ASP A 336 -34.01 1.46 -6.84
N ARG A 337 -33.84 2.75 -7.17
CA ARG A 337 -33.18 3.75 -6.32
C ARG A 337 -33.83 3.89 -4.94
N LYS A 338 -35.11 3.55 -4.80
CA LYS A 338 -35.83 3.61 -3.52
C LYS A 338 -35.36 2.56 -2.52
N ALA A 339 -34.74 1.48 -2.99
CA ALA A 339 -34.16 0.43 -2.14
C ALA A 339 -32.93 0.90 -1.33
N TYR A 340 -32.37 2.07 -1.64
CA TYR A 340 -31.16 2.62 -1.02
C TYR A 340 -31.52 3.90 -0.24
N PRO A 341 -31.94 3.79 1.04
CA PRO A 341 -32.38 4.95 1.83
C PRO A 341 -31.26 5.99 1.99
N LEU A 342 -31.64 7.24 2.28
CA LEU A 342 -30.67 8.26 2.66
C LEU A 342 -30.02 7.90 4.01
N VAL A 343 -28.71 8.08 4.10
CA VAL A 343 -27.87 7.84 5.28
C VAL A 343 -26.88 8.99 5.47
N LYS A 344 -26.42 9.17 6.71
CA LYS A 344 -25.29 10.06 7.00
C LYS A 344 -24.01 9.34 6.57
N SER A 345 -23.23 9.98 5.70
CA SER A 345 -22.03 9.40 5.09
C SER A 345 -21.00 10.50 4.82
N SER A 346 -20.11 10.29 3.86
CA SER A 346 -19.20 11.28 3.32
C SER A 346 -19.34 11.42 1.80
N PHE A 347 -19.02 12.61 1.28
CA PHE A 347 -18.87 12.87 -0.14
C PHE A 347 -17.62 13.72 -0.34
N GLU A 348 -16.67 13.24 -1.16
CA GLU A 348 -15.41 13.93 -1.45
C GLU A 348 -14.66 14.47 -0.20
N GLY A 349 -14.59 13.65 0.85
CA GLY A 349 -13.84 13.96 2.07
C GLY A 349 -14.56 14.86 3.10
N VAL A 350 -15.85 15.14 2.94
CA VAL A 350 -16.69 15.88 3.91
C VAL A 350 -17.96 15.13 4.30
N TYR A 351 -18.52 15.41 5.48
CA TYR A 351 -19.79 14.78 5.92
C TYR A 351 -20.98 15.19 5.04
N ALA A 352 -21.77 14.21 4.58
CA ALA A 352 -22.87 14.43 3.65
C ALA A 352 -24.00 13.39 3.76
N ALA A 353 -25.21 13.77 3.38
CA ALA A 353 -26.30 12.86 3.08
C ALA A 353 -26.03 12.12 1.76
N ARG A 354 -26.16 10.80 1.76
CA ARG A 354 -26.00 9.93 0.57
C ARG A 354 -27.04 8.81 0.59
N CYS A 355 -27.36 8.25 -0.57
CA CYS A 355 -28.03 6.96 -0.61
C CYS A 355 -27.09 5.88 -0.03
N GLN A 356 -27.67 4.90 0.68
CA GLN A 356 -26.94 3.77 1.26
C GLN A 356 -26.17 3.01 0.17
N SER A 357 -24.93 2.63 0.47
CA SER A 357 -24.09 1.82 -0.41
C SER A 357 -24.69 0.42 -0.63
N PRO A 358 -24.65 -0.11 -1.87
CA PRO A 358 -24.96 -1.51 -2.16
C PRO A 358 -24.27 -2.51 -1.22
N ILE A 359 -23.02 -2.24 -0.82
CA ILE A 359 -22.34 -3.00 0.23
C ILE A 359 -21.80 -2.04 1.28
N THR A 360 -22.15 -2.28 2.55
CA THR A 360 -21.76 -1.44 3.69
C THR A 360 -21.11 -2.25 4.80
N ALA A 361 -20.01 -1.73 5.35
CA ALA A 361 -19.34 -2.20 6.56
C ALA A 361 -18.90 -0.97 7.38
N GLU A 362 -19.35 -0.85 8.62
CA GLU A 362 -19.05 0.32 9.47
C GLU A 362 -18.70 -0.12 10.89
N GLY A 363 -17.52 0.25 11.39
CA GLY A 363 -17.08 -0.08 12.75
C GLY A 363 -16.87 -1.59 12.99
N LEU A 364 -16.56 -2.35 11.94
CA LEU A 364 -16.45 -3.82 12.01
C LEU A 364 -14.99 -4.29 12.14
N GLU A 365 -14.82 -5.51 12.62
CA GLU A 365 -13.52 -6.18 12.63
C GLU A 365 -13.56 -7.57 11.98
N ASN A 366 -12.46 -7.95 11.35
CA ASN A 366 -12.29 -9.24 10.70
C ASN A 366 -13.40 -9.48 9.66
N ILE A 367 -13.37 -8.73 8.57
CA ILE A 367 -14.36 -8.86 7.49
C ILE A 367 -13.67 -9.22 6.18
N ALA A 368 -14.35 -10.02 5.36
CA ALA A 368 -13.85 -10.36 4.04
C ALA A 368 -14.94 -10.42 2.98
N ILE A 369 -14.59 -10.06 1.74
CA ILE A 369 -15.37 -10.35 0.53
C ILE A 369 -14.43 -11.09 -0.42
N THR A 370 -14.70 -12.37 -0.66
CA THR A 370 -13.77 -13.27 -1.35
C THR A 370 -14.46 -14.08 -2.45
N GLY A 371 -13.66 -14.78 -3.24
CA GLY A 371 -14.14 -15.72 -4.24
C GLY A 371 -14.00 -15.19 -5.66
N TYR A 372 -15.00 -15.44 -6.50
CA TYR A 372 -14.92 -15.22 -7.95
C TYR A 372 -16.18 -14.56 -8.53
N GLY A 373 -17.11 -14.15 -7.67
CA GLY A 373 -18.37 -13.56 -8.10
C GLY A 373 -18.20 -12.16 -8.67
N ILE A 374 -19.22 -11.73 -9.42
CA ILE A 374 -19.34 -10.38 -9.95
C ILE A 374 -20.43 -9.65 -9.16
N PHE A 375 -20.10 -8.50 -8.61
CA PHE A 375 -21.04 -7.56 -8.02
C PHE A 375 -21.33 -6.45 -9.02
N HIS A 376 -22.53 -6.48 -9.61
CA HIS A 376 -22.98 -5.52 -10.61
C HIS A 376 -23.87 -4.45 -9.96
N GLY A 377 -23.38 -3.21 -9.91
CA GLY A 377 -24.00 -2.10 -9.18
C GLY A 377 -25.20 -1.43 -9.84
N SER A 378 -25.50 -1.77 -11.10
CA SER A 378 -26.60 -1.15 -11.88
C SER A 378 -26.52 0.38 -11.89
N GLY A 379 -25.31 0.94 -11.90
CA GLY A 379 -25.05 2.35 -11.68
C GLY A 379 -25.49 3.28 -12.83
N ASP A 380 -25.83 2.75 -14.00
CA ASP A 380 -26.27 3.52 -15.16
C ASP A 380 -27.63 4.20 -14.94
N VAL A 381 -28.44 3.72 -14.00
CA VAL A 381 -29.68 4.41 -13.59
C VAL A 381 -29.42 5.58 -12.63
N TRP A 382 -28.18 5.76 -12.18
CA TRP A 382 -27.79 6.79 -11.22
C TRP A 382 -27.00 7.93 -11.86
N ARG A 383 -25.99 7.57 -12.66
CA ARG A 383 -24.95 8.51 -13.10
C ARG A 383 -25.47 9.51 -14.13
N PRO A 384 -25.10 10.80 -14.02
CA PRO A 384 -25.34 11.73 -15.11
C PRO A 384 -24.47 11.36 -16.32
N LEU A 385 -24.92 11.75 -17.51
CA LEU A 385 -24.27 11.41 -18.77
C LEU A 385 -24.14 12.65 -19.65
N LYS A 386 -22.90 12.96 -20.05
CA LYS A 386 -22.60 14.09 -20.95
C LYS A 386 -22.70 13.63 -22.40
N ARG A 387 -23.44 14.37 -23.23
CA ARG A 387 -23.68 14.04 -24.66
C ARG A 387 -22.38 13.87 -25.44
N ASN A 388 -21.38 14.71 -25.16
CA ASN A 388 -20.08 14.67 -25.84
C ASN A 388 -19.21 13.46 -25.48
N LYS A 389 -19.60 12.65 -24.47
CA LYS A 389 -18.96 11.37 -24.18
C LYS A 389 -19.57 10.20 -24.97
N LEU A 390 -20.58 10.45 -25.81
CA LEU A 390 -21.27 9.42 -26.59
C LEU A 390 -21.35 9.79 -28.07
N THR A 391 -21.49 8.76 -28.92
CA THR A 391 -21.97 8.97 -30.28
C THR A 391 -23.43 9.41 -30.27
N GLU A 392 -23.87 10.06 -31.35
CA GLU A 392 -25.26 10.52 -31.47
C GLU A 392 -26.28 9.36 -31.39
N SER A 393 -25.92 8.17 -31.88
CA SER A 393 -26.76 6.96 -31.80
C SER A 393 -26.89 6.47 -30.35
N GLU A 394 -25.78 6.42 -29.62
CA GLU A 394 -25.77 6.03 -28.20
C GLU A 394 -26.54 7.03 -27.35
N TRP A 395 -26.36 8.33 -27.58
CA TRP A 395 -27.09 9.39 -26.89
C TRP A 395 -28.61 9.25 -27.09
N LYS A 396 -29.07 9.12 -28.35
CA LYS A 396 -30.49 8.91 -28.67
C LYS A 396 -31.06 7.66 -28.01
N LYS A 397 -30.31 6.55 -28.04
CA LYS A 397 -30.72 5.29 -27.40
C LYS A 397 -30.81 5.42 -25.87
N HIS A 398 -29.95 6.24 -25.27
CA HIS A 398 -29.94 6.45 -23.83
C HIS A 398 -31.12 7.29 -23.37
N ILE A 399 -31.33 8.47 -23.95
CA ILE A 399 -32.42 9.38 -23.54
C ILE A 399 -33.82 8.79 -23.79
N ALA A 400 -33.95 7.83 -24.71
CA ALA A 400 -35.19 7.09 -24.94
C ALA A 400 -35.64 6.24 -23.73
N ARG A 401 -34.76 6.01 -22.74
CA ARG A 401 -35.06 5.28 -21.50
C ARG A 401 -35.77 6.14 -20.43
N GLY A 402 -36.00 7.43 -20.71
CA GLY A 402 -36.54 8.40 -19.74
C GLY A 402 -35.45 9.26 -19.12
N GLY A 403 -35.76 9.93 -18.00
CA GLY A 403 -34.88 10.92 -17.36
C GLY A 403 -35.09 12.34 -17.89
N VAL A 404 -34.15 13.24 -17.57
CA VAL A 404 -34.24 14.68 -17.88
C VAL A 404 -32.95 15.14 -18.52
N VAL A 405 -33.03 15.97 -19.55
CA VAL A 405 -31.85 16.58 -20.18
C VAL A 405 -31.82 18.06 -19.81
N THR A 406 -30.63 18.59 -19.52
CA THR A 406 -30.41 20.02 -19.29
C THR A 406 -30.93 20.88 -20.45
N GLU A 407 -31.27 22.13 -20.18
CA GLU A 407 -31.83 23.07 -21.19
C GLU A 407 -30.90 23.25 -22.39
N ASP A 408 -29.59 23.26 -22.16
CA ASP A 408 -28.54 23.34 -23.19
C ASP A 408 -28.36 22.04 -24.01
N LYS A 409 -29.09 20.98 -23.64
CA LYS A 409 -29.07 19.65 -24.26
C LYS A 409 -27.70 18.94 -24.19
N THR A 410 -26.87 19.28 -23.21
CA THR A 410 -25.52 18.73 -23.08
C THR A 410 -25.42 17.59 -22.06
N THR A 411 -26.29 17.53 -21.06
CA THR A 411 -26.18 16.56 -19.96
C THR A 411 -27.54 15.93 -19.63
N TRP A 412 -27.56 14.61 -19.49
CA TRP A 412 -28.71 13.83 -19.06
C TRP A 412 -28.57 13.47 -17.58
N TYR A 413 -29.70 13.52 -16.87
CA TYR A 413 -29.87 13.15 -15.48
C TYR A 413 -31.00 12.12 -15.35
N SER A 414 -30.87 11.25 -14.36
CA SER A 414 -31.76 10.11 -14.14
C SER A 414 -33.14 10.48 -13.57
N SER A 415 -33.36 11.71 -13.11
CA SER A 415 -34.64 12.27 -12.67
C SER A 415 -34.58 13.79 -12.53
N GLU A 416 -35.74 14.43 -12.34
CA GLU A 416 -35.84 15.85 -11.98
C GLU A 416 -35.09 16.17 -10.68
N GLY A 417 -35.17 15.29 -9.68
CA GLY A 417 -34.43 15.43 -8.43
C GLY A 417 -32.92 15.37 -8.63
N ALA A 418 -32.45 14.50 -9.55
CA ALA A 418 -31.04 14.43 -9.92
C ALA A 418 -30.55 15.72 -10.60
N LEU A 419 -31.33 16.27 -11.54
CA LEU A 419 -31.04 17.56 -12.17
C LEU A 419 -31.05 18.69 -11.14
N LYS A 420 -32.09 18.78 -10.30
CA LYS A 420 -32.19 19.78 -9.22
C LYS A 420 -30.98 19.74 -8.31
N GLY A 421 -30.56 18.54 -7.88
CA GLY A 421 -29.37 18.37 -7.06
C GLY A 421 -28.09 18.88 -7.73
N SER A 422 -27.95 18.69 -9.05
CA SER A 422 -26.78 19.16 -9.81
C SER A 422 -26.62 20.67 -9.87
N LEU A 423 -27.70 21.42 -9.63
CA LEU A 423 -27.72 22.88 -9.62
C LEU A 423 -27.43 23.46 -8.22
N THR A 424 -27.17 22.62 -7.22
CA THR A 424 -26.89 23.07 -5.84
C THR A 424 -25.38 23.09 -5.54
N ASN A 425 -24.91 24.14 -4.87
CA ASN A 425 -23.48 24.32 -4.57
C ASN A 425 -22.97 23.53 -3.35
N ASN A 426 -23.86 23.00 -2.50
CA ASN A 426 -23.52 22.30 -1.24
C ASN A 426 -24.00 20.85 -1.26
N ILE A 427 -23.45 20.06 -2.19
CA ILE A 427 -23.89 18.70 -2.54
C ILE A 427 -24.03 17.81 -1.30
N GLY A 428 -25.27 17.62 -0.84
CA GLY A 428 -25.59 16.76 0.30
C GLY A 428 -24.96 17.17 1.64
N LYS A 429 -24.25 18.30 1.73
CA LYS A 429 -23.46 18.64 2.93
C LYS A 429 -24.39 18.80 4.14
N LEU A 430 -24.13 18.03 5.20
CA LEU A 430 -24.94 18.06 6.43
C LEU A 430 -24.49 19.24 7.32
N LEU A 431 -25.03 20.43 7.06
CA LEU A 431 -24.79 21.62 7.87
C LEU A 431 -25.54 21.54 9.22
N PRO A 432 -25.11 22.29 10.26
CA PRO A 432 -25.83 22.34 11.53
C PRO A 432 -27.32 22.66 11.34
N GLY A 433 -28.19 21.83 11.92
CA GLY A 433 -29.65 21.97 11.82
C GLY A 433 -30.31 21.24 10.64
N MET A 434 -29.53 20.69 9.69
CA MET A 434 -30.08 19.88 8.60
C MET A 434 -30.25 18.40 8.99
N GLU A 435 -31.30 17.77 8.47
CA GLU A 435 -31.62 16.36 8.60
C GLU A 435 -31.68 15.67 7.24
N LEU A 436 -31.64 14.32 7.23
CA LEU A 436 -31.68 13.55 5.97
C LEU A 436 -32.93 13.82 5.13
N LYS A 437 -34.07 14.10 5.77
CA LYS A 437 -35.34 14.41 5.09
C LYS A 437 -35.26 15.66 4.22
N ASP A 438 -34.37 16.60 4.55
CA ASP A 438 -34.20 17.86 3.80
C ASP A 438 -33.58 17.62 2.41
N PHE A 439 -33.07 16.41 2.17
CA PHE A 439 -32.43 16.01 0.92
C PHE A 439 -33.27 15.07 0.06
N GLU A 440 -34.49 14.69 0.49
CA GLU A 440 -35.30 13.68 -0.22
C GLU A 440 -35.62 14.10 -1.66
N GLU A 441 -35.87 15.40 -1.89
CA GLU A 441 -36.16 15.93 -3.24
C GLU A 441 -34.99 15.80 -4.22
N ILE A 442 -33.75 15.70 -3.72
CA ILE A 442 -32.55 15.53 -4.54
C ILE A 442 -31.88 14.18 -4.34
N ARG A 443 -32.57 13.21 -3.73
CA ARG A 443 -32.05 11.89 -3.39
C ARG A 443 -31.30 11.21 -4.53
N ASP A 444 -31.88 11.25 -5.73
CA ASP A 444 -31.32 10.59 -6.92
C ASP A 444 -29.98 11.20 -7.37
N PHE A 445 -29.68 12.44 -6.96
CA PHE A 445 -28.35 13.05 -7.15
C PHE A 445 -27.30 12.51 -6.17
N LEU A 446 -27.74 12.12 -4.97
CA LEU A 446 -26.90 11.71 -3.84
C LEU A 446 -26.48 10.23 -3.96
N ARG A 447 -25.83 9.90 -5.09
CA ARG A 447 -25.49 8.54 -5.52
C ARG A 447 -24.77 7.73 -4.43
N PRO A 448 -25.05 6.43 -4.27
CA PRO A 448 -24.28 5.61 -3.35
C PRO A 448 -22.90 5.27 -3.94
N ASN A 449 -21.89 5.11 -3.08
CA ASN A 449 -20.67 4.37 -3.48
C ASN A 449 -21.01 2.88 -3.53
N MET A 450 -20.39 2.09 -4.40
CA MET A 450 -20.72 0.66 -4.53
C MET A 450 -20.39 -0.14 -3.26
N LEU A 451 -19.13 -0.07 -2.81
CA LEU A 451 -18.65 -0.66 -1.57
C LEU A 451 -18.15 0.46 -0.65
N ARG A 452 -18.66 0.49 0.59
CA ARG A 452 -18.20 1.39 1.64
C ARG A 452 -17.74 0.59 2.86
N ILE A 453 -16.48 0.81 3.25
CA ILE A 453 -15.88 0.24 4.46
C ILE A 453 -15.36 1.40 5.31
N LEU A 454 -16.01 1.69 6.43
CA LEU A 454 -15.70 2.80 7.32
C LEU A 454 -15.27 2.28 8.69
N ASP A 455 -14.21 2.84 9.28
CA ASP A 455 -13.77 2.55 10.66
C ASP A 455 -13.57 1.05 10.95
N CYS A 456 -13.16 0.27 9.94
CA CYS A 456 -13.01 -1.17 10.05
C CYS A 456 -11.55 -1.60 10.30
N LYS A 457 -11.38 -2.79 10.88
CA LYS A 457 -10.06 -3.39 11.16
C LYS A 457 -9.99 -4.79 10.56
N ASN A 458 -8.85 -5.11 9.93
CA ASN A 458 -8.57 -6.44 9.36
C ASN A 458 -9.58 -6.79 8.25
N VAL A 459 -9.35 -6.20 7.07
CA VAL A 459 -10.26 -6.24 5.92
C VAL A 459 -9.60 -7.01 4.78
N VAL A 460 -10.32 -7.94 4.16
CA VAL A 460 -9.86 -8.68 2.98
C VAL A 460 -10.85 -8.54 1.83
N LEU A 461 -10.38 -8.07 0.68
CA LEU A 461 -11.11 -8.11 -0.59
C LEU A 461 -10.28 -8.97 -1.55
N GLU A 462 -10.81 -10.10 -2.00
CA GLU A 462 -10.01 -11.05 -2.80
C GLU A 462 -10.77 -11.69 -3.96
N GLY A 463 -10.23 -11.59 -5.18
CA GLY A 463 -10.66 -12.34 -6.37
C GLY A 463 -11.97 -11.89 -7.04
N VAL A 464 -12.80 -11.12 -6.34
CA VAL A 464 -14.11 -10.68 -6.84
C VAL A 464 -14.01 -9.58 -7.90
N THR A 465 -15.09 -9.39 -8.66
CA THR A 465 -15.24 -8.28 -9.61
C THR A 465 -16.32 -7.31 -9.15
N PHE A 466 -16.05 -6.00 -9.21
CA PHE A 466 -17.06 -4.96 -9.10
C PHE A 466 -17.28 -4.33 -10.48
N GLU A 467 -18.53 -4.23 -10.93
CA GLU A 467 -18.87 -3.66 -12.23
C GLU A 467 -20.05 -2.69 -12.16
N ASN A 468 -20.04 -1.68 -13.03
CA ASN A 468 -21.12 -0.70 -13.20
C ASN A 468 -21.51 0.00 -11.88
N SER A 469 -20.53 0.54 -11.16
CA SER A 469 -20.70 1.24 -9.87
C SER A 469 -21.50 2.56 -9.99
N PRO A 470 -22.46 2.87 -9.09
CA PRO A 470 -23.20 4.14 -9.15
C PRO A 470 -22.34 5.40 -8.94
N ALA A 471 -21.24 5.30 -8.19
CA ALA A 471 -20.23 6.34 -7.96
C ALA A 471 -18.87 5.66 -7.67
N TRP A 472 -18.10 6.12 -6.68
CA TRP A 472 -16.85 5.48 -6.28
C TRP A 472 -17.07 3.99 -5.98
N THR A 473 -16.18 3.15 -6.49
CA THR A 473 -16.41 1.70 -6.50
C THR A 473 -16.07 1.09 -5.15
N MET A 474 -14.82 1.21 -4.71
CA MET A 474 -14.37 0.72 -3.41
C MET A 474 -13.87 1.88 -2.57
N HIS A 475 -14.69 2.34 -1.62
CA HIS A 475 -14.34 3.44 -0.73
C HIS A 475 -14.06 2.92 0.68
N LEU A 476 -12.79 2.88 1.04
CA LEU A 476 -12.34 2.49 2.37
C LEU A 476 -11.88 3.73 3.12
N ILE A 477 -12.39 3.93 4.33
CA ILE A 477 -12.25 5.15 5.12
C ILE A 477 -11.80 4.77 6.52
N THR A 478 -10.78 5.45 7.05
CA THR A 478 -10.32 5.34 8.46
C THR A 478 -10.10 3.89 8.92
N SER A 479 -9.82 3.01 7.97
CA SER A 479 -9.74 1.57 8.16
C SER A 479 -8.28 1.11 8.11
N GLN A 480 -7.98 -0.02 8.76
CA GLN A 480 -6.60 -0.49 8.88
C GLN A 480 -6.44 -2.01 8.71
N HIS A 481 -5.24 -2.42 8.31
CA HIS A 481 -4.92 -3.80 7.93
C HIS A 481 -5.84 -4.30 6.81
N ILE A 482 -5.64 -3.71 5.65
CA ILE A 482 -6.47 -3.94 4.47
C ILE A 482 -5.66 -4.74 3.45
N SER A 483 -6.20 -5.85 2.97
CA SER A 483 -5.66 -6.61 1.84
C SER A 483 -6.64 -6.61 0.69
N ILE A 484 -6.23 -6.11 -0.48
CA ILE A 484 -7.00 -6.11 -1.72
C ILE A 484 -6.18 -6.89 -2.74
N LYS A 485 -6.62 -8.11 -3.08
CA LYS A 485 -5.82 -9.05 -3.87
C LYS A 485 -6.62 -9.58 -5.06
N ASN A 486 -6.06 -9.50 -6.26
CA ASN A 486 -6.70 -10.05 -7.47
C ASN A 486 -8.13 -9.53 -7.72
N VAL A 487 -8.47 -8.34 -7.20
CA VAL A 487 -9.78 -7.72 -7.39
C VAL A 487 -9.82 -7.06 -8.76
N SER A 488 -10.95 -7.20 -9.45
CA SER A 488 -11.20 -6.49 -10.71
C SER A 488 -12.27 -5.42 -10.53
N VAL A 489 -12.05 -4.23 -11.11
CA VAL A 489 -13.07 -3.20 -11.26
C VAL A 489 -13.27 -2.91 -12.74
N LYS A 490 -14.52 -2.90 -13.18
CA LYS A 490 -14.89 -2.58 -14.55
C LYS A 490 -16.07 -1.62 -14.60
N ASN A 491 -15.80 -0.36 -14.91
CA ASN A 491 -16.82 0.65 -15.11
C ASN A 491 -16.70 1.22 -16.53
N PRO A 492 -17.79 1.74 -17.11
CA PRO A 492 -17.69 2.43 -18.39
C PRO A 492 -16.77 3.65 -18.27
N TRP A 493 -15.93 3.89 -19.28
CA TRP A 493 -14.98 5.02 -19.33
C TRP A 493 -15.65 6.40 -19.17
N TYR A 494 -16.92 6.52 -19.53
CA TYR A 494 -17.72 7.75 -19.36
C TYR A 494 -18.39 7.88 -17.99
N GLY A 495 -18.26 6.86 -17.13
CA GLY A 495 -18.87 6.80 -15.81
C GLY A 495 -18.35 7.89 -14.87
N GLN A 496 -19.22 8.85 -14.54
CA GLN A 496 -18.85 9.98 -13.70
C GLN A 496 -18.55 9.55 -12.25
N ASN A 497 -17.36 9.90 -11.74
CA ASN A 497 -16.89 9.59 -10.38
C ASN A 497 -16.92 8.08 -10.10
N THR A 498 -16.39 7.27 -11.01
CA THR A 498 -16.38 5.80 -10.86
C THR A 498 -15.05 5.25 -10.41
N ASP A 499 -14.25 6.05 -9.67
CA ASP A 499 -12.96 5.69 -9.09
C ASP A 499 -12.93 4.21 -8.66
N ALA A 500 -11.89 3.47 -9.05
CA ALA A 500 -11.86 2.03 -8.80
C ALA A 500 -11.58 1.72 -7.33
N LEU A 501 -10.61 2.43 -6.74
CA LEU A 501 -10.23 2.29 -5.34
C LEU A 501 -9.91 3.65 -4.71
N ASP A 502 -10.61 3.98 -3.64
CA ASP A 502 -10.36 5.14 -2.78
C ASP A 502 -9.94 4.68 -1.39
N LEU A 503 -8.70 4.98 -1.02
CA LEU A 503 -8.17 4.80 0.34
C LEU A 503 -8.13 6.16 1.04
N GLU A 504 -9.11 6.43 1.90
CA GLU A 504 -9.23 7.68 2.65
C GLU A 504 -8.82 7.50 4.11
N ALA A 505 -7.76 8.18 4.55
CA ALA A 505 -7.25 8.10 5.93
C ALA A 505 -7.01 6.65 6.44
N CYS A 506 -6.54 5.76 5.55
CA CYS A 506 -6.34 4.34 5.86
C CYS A 506 -4.89 4.02 6.26
N ALA A 507 -4.67 2.95 7.03
CA ALA A 507 -3.34 2.54 7.46
C ALA A 507 -3.03 1.06 7.24
N ASN A 508 -1.80 0.74 6.82
CA ASN A 508 -1.35 -0.64 6.59
C ASN A 508 -2.21 -1.34 5.53
N VAL A 509 -1.97 -1.00 4.27
CA VAL A 509 -2.75 -1.49 3.13
C VAL A 509 -1.86 -2.24 2.13
N LEU A 510 -2.35 -3.35 1.61
CA LEU A 510 -1.78 -4.06 0.47
C LEU A 510 -2.80 -4.11 -0.68
N VAL A 511 -2.40 -3.64 -1.85
CA VAL A 511 -3.07 -3.82 -3.15
C VAL A 511 -2.15 -4.65 -4.03
N ASP A 512 -2.59 -5.84 -4.45
CA ASP A 512 -1.73 -6.81 -5.15
C ASP A 512 -2.48 -7.54 -6.27
N GLY A 513 -1.96 -7.52 -7.48
CA GLY A 513 -2.51 -8.32 -8.59
C GLY A 513 -3.86 -7.83 -9.14
N CYS A 514 -4.26 -6.59 -8.84
CA CYS A 514 -5.57 -6.06 -9.21
C CYS A 514 -5.65 -5.59 -10.68
N LYS A 515 -6.87 -5.45 -11.18
CA LYS A 515 -7.14 -4.94 -12.55
C LYS A 515 -8.26 -3.91 -12.52
N PHE A 516 -7.96 -2.68 -12.93
CA PHE A 516 -8.93 -1.59 -12.88
C PHE A 516 -9.15 -0.98 -14.26
N ASP A 517 -10.40 -0.83 -14.66
CA ASP A 517 -10.83 -0.15 -15.88
C ASP A 517 -12.06 0.69 -15.52
N THR A 518 -11.93 2.01 -15.61
CA THR A 518 -12.91 2.92 -15.00
C THR A 518 -12.97 4.31 -15.64
N GLY A 519 -14.01 5.07 -15.30
CA GLY A 519 -14.24 6.43 -15.80
C GLY A 519 -13.65 7.56 -14.97
N ASP A 520 -12.94 7.25 -13.87
CA ASP A 520 -12.22 8.23 -13.05
C ASP A 520 -10.88 7.63 -12.54
N ASP A 521 -10.37 7.97 -11.35
CA ASP A 521 -9.07 7.49 -10.89
C ASP A 521 -9.00 5.95 -10.65
N GLY A 522 -7.83 5.34 -10.93
CA GLY A 522 -7.59 3.90 -10.71
C GLY A 522 -7.33 3.57 -9.24
N ILE A 523 -6.09 3.80 -8.78
CA ILE A 523 -5.74 3.72 -7.34
C ILE A 523 -5.66 5.14 -6.79
N CYS A 524 -6.60 5.54 -5.93
CA CYS A 524 -6.68 6.89 -5.40
C CYS A 524 -6.45 6.95 -3.89
N ILE A 525 -5.50 7.79 -3.47
CA ILE A 525 -5.12 8.02 -2.08
C ILE A 525 -5.69 9.36 -1.62
N LYS A 526 -6.49 9.33 -0.54
CA LYS A 526 -7.17 10.49 0.06
C LYS A 526 -7.00 10.49 1.58
N SER A 527 -7.36 11.58 2.24
CA SER A 527 -7.34 11.76 3.70
C SER A 527 -8.21 12.94 4.15
N GLY A 528 -9.37 13.09 3.51
CA GLY A 528 -10.31 14.18 3.80
C GLY A 528 -9.96 15.50 3.11
N ARG A 529 -10.91 16.43 3.12
CA ARG A 529 -10.85 17.69 2.37
C ARG A 529 -10.85 18.91 3.29
N ASP A 530 -9.98 19.85 2.97
CA ASP A 530 -9.84 21.18 3.58
C ASP A 530 -9.81 21.14 5.12
N GLU A 531 -10.53 22.04 5.77
CA GLU A 531 -10.55 22.18 7.23
C GLU A 531 -11.03 20.90 7.93
N GLU A 532 -12.01 20.18 7.37
CA GLU A 532 -12.52 18.93 7.94
C GLU A 532 -11.44 17.84 7.90
N GLY A 533 -10.71 17.71 6.79
CA GLY A 533 -9.59 16.78 6.69
C GLY A 533 -8.42 17.14 7.61
N ARG A 534 -8.10 18.44 7.73
CA ARG A 534 -7.06 18.92 8.67
C ARG A 534 -7.42 18.66 10.12
N LYS A 535 -8.67 18.93 10.51
CA LYS A 535 -9.19 18.64 11.85
C LYS A 535 -9.16 17.15 12.18
N ARG A 536 -9.44 16.29 11.19
CA ARG A 536 -9.31 14.84 11.35
C ARG A 536 -7.84 14.46 11.58
N GLY A 537 -6.91 15.02 10.80
CA GLY A 537 -5.47 14.86 11.02
C GLY A 537 -4.95 13.43 10.87
N ILE A 538 -5.69 12.57 10.15
CA ILE A 538 -5.31 11.17 9.90
C ILE A 538 -4.86 11.05 8.45
N ALA A 539 -3.57 10.75 8.25
CA ALA A 539 -3.02 10.50 6.94
C ALA A 539 -3.41 9.11 6.42
N THR A 540 -3.45 8.94 5.09
CA THR A 540 -3.32 7.58 4.53
C THR A 540 -1.85 7.18 4.55
N GLU A 541 -1.51 6.09 5.22
CA GLU A 541 -0.13 5.70 5.45
C GLU A 541 0.15 4.20 5.33
N ASN A 542 1.41 3.87 5.01
CA ASN A 542 1.91 2.50 4.97
C ASN A 542 1.13 1.64 3.95
N VAL A 543 1.12 2.10 2.70
CA VAL A 543 0.41 1.44 1.58
C VAL A 543 1.41 0.80 0.64
N ILE A 544 1.19 -0.46 0.30
CA ILE A 544 1.87 -1.18 -0.79
C ILE A 544 0.87 -1.39 -1.91
N ALA A 545 1.18 -0.94 -3.12
CA ALA A 545 0.43 -1.22 -4.34
C ALA A 545 1.36 -1.84 -5.37
N LYS A 546 1.15 -3.12 -5.69
CA LYS A 546 2.04 -3.85 -6.60
C LYS A 546 1.32 -4.75 -7.58
N ASN A 547 2.02 -5.15 -8.64
CA ASN A 547 1.55 -6.10 -9.64
C ASN A 547 0.17 -5.74 -10.24
N THR A 548 -0.18 -4.45 -10.27
CA THR A 548 -1.54 -4.00 -10.60
C THR A 548 -1.55 -3.37 -11.99
N THR A 549 -2.57 -3.70 -12.77
CA THR A 549 -2.79 -3.10 -14.09
C THR A 549 -4.00 -2.17 -14.04
N VAL A 550 -3.79 -0.93 -14.46
CA VAL A 550 -4.86 0.05 -14.65
C VAL A 550 -4.98 0.33 -16.15
N TYR A 551 -6.19 0.11 -16.68
CA TYR A 551 -6.58 0.41 -18.06
C TYR A 551 -7.08 1.85 -18.14
N HIS A 552 -8.20 2.12 -18.81
CA HIS A 552 -8.75 3.47 -18.83
C HIS A 552 -9.03 3.94 -17.40
N ALA A 553 -8.54 5.13 -17.06
CA ALA A 553 -8.75 5.82 -15.79
C ALA A 553 -8.21 7.26 -15.92
N HIS A 554 -8.68 8.21 -15.10
CA HIS A 554 -8.10 9.55 -15.02
C HIS A 554 -6.66 9.56 -14.44
N GLY A 555 -6.25 8.47 -13.80
CA GLY A 555 -4.93 8.32 -13.22
C GLY A 555 -4.62 6.86 -12.88
N GLY A 556 -3.42 6.37 -13.21
CA GLY A 556 -2.98 5.03 -12.83
C GLY A 556 -2.83 4.89 -11.31
N PHE A 557 -1.96 5.72 -10.73
CA PHE A 557 -1.84 5.90 -9.28
C PHE A 557 -1.93 7.38 -8.92
N VAL A 558 -2.82 7.69 -7.98
CA VAL A 558 -3.28 9.05 -7.73
C VAL A 558 -3.18 9.39 -6.24
N ILE A 559 -2.70 10.58 -5.92
CA ILE A 559 -2.83 11.18 -4.58
C ILE A 559 -3.61 12.47 -4.70
N GLY A 560 -4.70 12.58 -3.94
CA GLY A 560 -5.54 13.76 -3.83
C GLY A 560 -6.83 13.72 -4.66
N SER A 561 -7.56 14.83 -4.79
CA SER A 561 -7.19 16.16 -4.26
C SER A 561 -7.41 16.29 -2.76
N GLU A 562 -8.21 15.40 -2.18
CA GLU A 562 -8.60 15.37 -0.77
C GLU A 562 -7.48 14.76 0.06
N MET A 563 -6.36 15.49 0.23
CA MET A 563 -5.17 15.02 0.95
C MET A 563 -4.87 15.81 2.23
N SER A 564 -5.89 16.44 2.81
CA SER A 564 -5.74 17.39 3.91
C SER A 564 -5.25 16.79 5.23
N GLY A 565 -5.54 15.50 5.49
CA GLY A 565 -4.95 14.74 6.60
C GLY A 565 -3.51 14.27 6.33
N GLY A 566 -3.03 14.40 5.10
CA GLY A 566 -1.70 13.95 4.64
C GLY A 566 -1.71 12.57 3.99
N ALA A 567 -0.57 12.20 3.40
CA ALA A 567 -0.31 10.86 2.88
C ALA A 567 1.18 10.53 2.97
N LYS A 568 1.55 9.35 3.51
CA LYS A 568 2.98 9.03 3.68
C LYS A 568 3.32 7.55 3.66
N ASN A 569 4.57 7.25 3.30
CA ASN A 569 5.09 5.88 3.22
C ASN A 569 4.24 5.02 2.25
N LEU A 570 4.18 5.46 0.99
CA LEU A 570 3.46 4.76 -0.07
C LEU A 570 4.45 4.12 -1.04
N PHE A 571 4.24 2.83 -1.32
CA PHE A 571 5.15 1.96 -2.07
C PHE A 571 4.41 1.40 -3.29
N VAL A 572 4.74 1.88 -4.49
CA VAL A 572 4.11 1.48 -5.75
C VAL A 572 5.13 0.77 -6.63
N SER A 573 4.91 -0.50 -6.97
CA SER A 573 5.86 -1.25 -7.79
C SER A 573 5.22 -2.17 -8.83
N ASP A 574 5.92 -2.43 -9.92
CA ASP A 574 5.56 -3.50 -10.86
C ASP A 574 4.14 -3.33 -11.46
N CYS A 575 3.77 -2.08 -11.76
CA CYS A 575 2.44 -1.71 -12.26
C CYS A 575 2.46 -1.36 -13.75
N ASN A 576 1.33 -1.60 -14.42
CA ASN A 576 1.12 -1.21 -15.82
C ASN A 576 -0.04 -0.22 -15.92
N PHE A 577 0.18 0.94 -16.55
CA PHE A 577 -0.85 1.94 -16.80
C PHE A 577 -1.04 2.07 -18.32
N ILE A 578 -2.22 1.71 -18.81
CA ILE A 578 -2.48 1.53 -20.25
C ILE A 578 -3.75 2.30 -20.61
N GLY A 579 -3.61 3.41 -21.34
CA GLY A 579 -4.75 4.24 -21.69
C GLY A 579 -5.30 5.09 -20.54
N THR A 580 -4.59 5.17 -19.41
CA THR A 580 -4.92 6.13 -18.34
C THR A 580 -4.63 7.55 -18.83
N ASP A 581 -5.47 8.53 -18.52
CA ASP A 581 -5.26 9.94 -18.87
C ASP A 581 -3.92 10.47 -18.36
N ILE A 582 -3.56 10.13 -17.13
CA ILE A 582 -2.27 10.43 -16.51
C ILE A 582 -1.71 9.14 -15.90
N GLY A 583 -0.40 8.92 -15.97
CA GLY A 583 0.23 7.76 -15.32
C GLY A 583 0.27 7.91 -13.80
N LEU A 584 1.28 8.62 -13.29
CA LEU A 584 1.40 9.00 -11.88
C LEU A 584 0.85 10.41 -11.67
N ARG A 585 -0.19 10.57 -10.83
CA ARG A 585 -0.93 11.84 -10.69
C ARG A 585 -0.96 12.31 -9.23
N PHE A 586 -0.34 13.46 -8.95
CA PHE A 586 -0.33 14.05 -7.61
C PHE A 586 -1.00 15.43 -7.66
N LYS A 587 -2.18 15.56 -7.06
CA LYS A 587 -3.04 16.74 -7.21
C LYS A 587 -3.40 17.36 -5.86
N THR A 588 -3.26 18.68 -5.77
CA THR A 588 -3.69 19.47 -4.60
C THR A 588 -3.98 20.92 -5.00
N VAL A 589 -4.51 21.70 -4.08
CA VAL A 589 -4.76 23.14 -4.24
C VAL A 589 -4.67 23.82 -2.88
N ARG A 590 -4.39 25.13 -2.87
CA ARG A 590 -4.50 25.95 -1.67
C ARG A 590 -5.86 25.79 -1.01
N GLY A 591 -5.89 25.76 0.32
CA GLY A 591 -7.09 25.42 1.08
C GLY A 591 -7.04 23.99 1.62
N ARG A 592 -6.34 23.06 0.94
CA ARG A 592 -6.21 21.67 1.40
C ARG A 592 -5.31 21.57 2.63
N GLY A 593 -4.12 22.18 2.62
CA GLY A 593 -3.09 21.90 3.61
C GLY A 593 -2.52 20.50 3.47
N GLY A 594 -2.09 19.89 4.58
CA GLY A 594 -1.59 18.51 4.62
C GLY A 594 -0.19 18.34 4.02
N VAL A 595 0.42 17.20 4.32
CA VAL A 595 1.76 16.82 3.83
C VAL A 595 1.67 15.49 3.08
N VAL A 596 2.20 15.47 1.86
CA VAL A 596 2.46 14.23 1.10
C VAL A 596 3.96 14.00 1.06
N GLU A 597 4.41 12.90 1.66
CA GLU A 597 5.85 12.59 1.75
C GLU A 597 6.21 11.11 1.79
N ASN A 598 7.44 10.80 1.37
CA ASN A 598 7.97 9.43 1.35
C ASN A 598 7.16 8.53 0.42
N ILE A 599 7.12 8.94 -0.86
CA ILE A 599 6.42 8.22 -1.92
C ILE A 599 7.45 7.52 -2.80
N TYR A 600 7.34 6.21 -2.94
CA TYR A 600 8.29 5.37 -3.67
C TYR A 600 7.55 4.70 -4.83
N ALA A 601 7.89 5.04 -6.07
CA ALA A 601 7.35 4.44 -7.28
C ALA A 601 8.48 3.79 -8.07
N THR A 602 8.37 2.50 -8.39
CA THR A 602 9.43 1.76 -9.09
C THR A 602 8.89 0.79 -10.12
N ASN A 603 9.58 0.59 -11.24
CA ASN A 603 9.22 -0.40 -12.26
C ASN A 603 7.77 -0.23 -12.75
N ILE A 604 7.48 0.91 -13.39
CA ILE A 604 6.16 1.23 -13.93
C ILE A 604 6.25 1.34 -15.45
N ASN A 605 5.37 0.62 -16.14
CA ASN A 605 5.23 0.69 -17.58
C ASN A 605 3.98 1.49 -17.95
N MET A 606 4.12 2.39 -18.90
CA MET A 606 3.04 3.26 -19.37
C MET A 606 2.90 3.16 -20.89
N LYS A 607 1.66 3.06 -21.36
CA LYS A 607 1.35 3.04 -22.80
C LYS A 607 0.10 3.87 -23.09
N ASP A 608 0.20 4.67 -24.16
CA ASP A 608 -0.89 5.46 -24.73
C ASP A 608 -1.56 6.37 -23.68
N ILE A 609 -0.78 7.21 -23.01
CA ILE A 609 -1.22 8.15 -21.96
C ILE A 609 -1.64 9.48 -22.61
N PRO A 610 -2.92 9.84 -22.69
CA PRO A 610 -3.32 11.06 -23.40
C PRO A 610 -2.78 12.37 -22.80
N GLY A 611 -2.50 12.42 -21.49
CA GLY A 611 -1.95 13.57 -20.78
C GLY A 611 -0.49 13.38 -20.36
N GLU A 612 -0.16 13.74 -19.12
CA GLU A 612 1.17 13.58 -18.55
C GLU A 612 1.46 12.14 -18.12
N ALA A 613 2.65 11.63 -18.39
CA ALA A 613 3.10 10.37 -17.80
C ALA A 613 3.28 10.50 -16.27
N ILE A 614 3.85 11.62 -15.81
CA ILE A 614 4.03 11.96 -14.39
C ILE A 614 3.65 13.41 -14.16
N SER A 615 2.72 13.67 -13.24
CA SER A 615 2.17 14.99 -12.97
C SER A 615 2.13 15.31 -11.48
N PHE A 616 2.65 16.49 -11.12
CA PHE A 616 2.47 17.15 -9.84
C PHE A 616 1.80 18.50 -10.08
N ASP A 617 0.61 18.70 -9.53
CA ASP A 617 -0.13 19.93 -9.74
C ASP A 617 -0.75 20.46 -8.42
N MET A 618 -0.23 21.60 -7.96
CA MET A 618 -0.73 22.33 -6.78
C MET A 618 -1.77 23.41 -7.12
N TYR A 619 -2.27 23.44 -8.37
CA TYR A 619 -3.38 24.29 -8.85
C TYR A 619 -4.58 23.47 -9.35
N TYR A 620 -4.88 22.35 -8.70
CA TYR A 620 -5.99 21.49 -9.10
C TYR A 620 -7.34 22.23 -9.14
N ALA A 621 -8.15 21.95 -10.16
CA ALA A 621 -9.38 22.69 -10.48
C ALA A 621 -10.63 21.82 -10.70
N ALA A 622 -10.70 20.59 -10.15
CA ALA A 622 -11.87 19.71 -10.23
C ALA A 622 -12.40 19.45 -11.67
N LYS A 623 -11.49 19.27 -12.63
CA LYS A 623 -11.79 18.92 -14.03
C LYS A 623 -11.11 17.61 -14.44
N ASP A 624 -11.68 16.94 -15.45
CA ASP A 624 -11.07 15.77 -16.12
C ASP A 624 -9.63 16.16 -16.55
N PRO A 625 -8.61 15.32 -16.34
CA PRO A 625 -7.22 15.71 -16.60
C PRO A 625 -6.99 16.10 -18.07
N VAL A 626 -7.58 15.35 -19.00
CA VAL A 626 -7.47 15.61 -20.45
C VAL A 626 -8.67 16.46 -20.88
N PRO A 627 -8.45 17.67 -21.43
CA PRO A 627 -9.53 18.48 -21.96
C PRO A 627 -10.26 17.76 -23.10
N LEU A 628 -11.58 17.89 -23.14
CA LEU A 628 -12.35 17.42 -24.29
C LEU A 628 -12.10 18.35 -25.49
N ALA A 629 -12.32 17.84 -26.71
CA ALA A 629 -12.15 18.64 -27.93
C ALA A 629 -12.95 19.95 -27.86
N GLY A 630 -12.26 21.09 -28.04
CA GLY A 630 -12.84 22.43 -27.96
C GLY A 630 -12.98 23.00 -26.53
N GLU A 631 -12.57 22.29 -25.48
CA GLU A 631 -12.54 22.84 -24.12
C GLU A 631 -11.32 23.77 -23.94
N GLU A 632 -11.58 25.05 -23.68
CA GLU A 632 -10.55 26.00 -23.25
C GLU A 632 -10.43 26.04 -21.72
N ARG A 633 -9.19 26.00 -21.22
CA ARG A 633 -8.89 26.12 -19.79
C ARG A 633 -7.99 27.32 -19.54
N ALA A 634 -8.50 28.29 -18.79
CA ALA A 634 -7.69 29.41 -18.34
C ALA A 634 -6.53 28.92 -17.47
N LEU A 635 -5.36 29.54 -17.64
CA LEU A 635 -4.23 29.30 -16.75
C LEU A 635 -4.56 29.84 -15.34
N PRO A 636 -4.08 29.18 -14.28
CA PRO A 636 -4.27 29.69 -12.93
C PRO A 636 -3.55 31.03 -12.75
N LYS A 637 -4.13 31.91 -11.93
CA LYS A 637 -3.49 33.15 -11.53
C LYS A 637 -2.27 32.84 -10.66
N VAL A 638 -1.11 33.37 -11.03
CA VAL A 638 0.12 33.25 -10.23
C VAL A 638 0.15 34.39 -9.22
N GLU A 639 0.09 34.04 -7.94
CA GLU A 639 0.25 34.97 -6.82
C GLU A 639 0.94 34.27 -5.65
N ILE A 640 1.66 35.06 -4.84
CA ILE A 640 2.31 34.60 -3.61
C ILE A 640 1.36 34.89 -2.46
N LEU A 641 1.02 33.87 -1.67
CA LEU A 641 0.18 34.00 -0.47
C LEU A 641 0.96 33.63 0.79
N PRO A 642 0.52 34.04 2.00
CA PRO A 642 1.12 33.60 3.25
C PRO A 642 1.06 32.07 3.40
N VAL A 643 2.14 31.49 3.93
CA VAL A 643 2.14 30.07 4.31
C VAL A 643 1.28 29.89 5.57
N THR A 644 0.30 28.99 5.49
CA THR A 644 -0.62 28.66 6.58
C THR A 644 -0.77 27.14 6.69
N GLU A 645 -1.51 26.64 7.67
CA GLU A 645 -1.89 25.22 7.73
C GLU A 645 -2.67 24.73 6.50
N ALA A 646 -3.27 25.64 5.72
CA ALA A 646 -3.99 25.35 4.49
C ALA A 646 -3.09 25.36 3.24
N THR A 647 -1.79 25.62 3.39
CA THR A 647 -0.78 25.55 2.32
C THR A 647 -0.32 24.10 2.17
N PRO A 648 -0.57 23.42 1.02
CA PRO A 648 -0.22 22.02 0.84
C PRO A 648 1.30 21.83 0.64
N ILE A 649 1.83 20.68 1.06
CA ILE A 649 3.26 20.35 0.95
C ILE A 649 3.44 19.01 0.23
N PHE A 650 4.19 19.01 -0.87
CA PHE A 650 4.68 17.81 -1.56
C PHE A 650 6.21 17.73 -1.42
N ARG A 651 6.72 16.68 -0.77
CA ARG A 651 8.17 16.44 -0.65
C ARG A 651 8.56 14.97 -0.63
N ASN A 652 9.84 14.66 -0.88
CA ASN A 652 10.42 13.32 -0.71
C ASN A 652 9.72 12.25 -1.57
N PHE A 653 9.90 12.37 -2.89
CA PHE A 653 9.43 11.40 -3.87
C PHE A 653 10.62 10.69 -4.53
N TYR A 654 10.52 9.38 -4.67
CA TYR A 654 11.54 8.51 -5.25
C TYR A 654 10.92 7.71 -6.38
N ILE A 655 11.20 8.11 -7.62
CA ILE A 655 10.56 7.57 -8.82
C ILE A 655 11.64 6.93 -9.68
N ASN A 656 11.60 5.61 -9.78
CA ASN A 656 12.68 4.79 -10.33
C ASN A 656 12.18 3.89 -11.45
N ASN A 657 12.97 3.68 -12.51
CA ASN A 657 12.70 2.70 -13.56
C ASN A 657 11.30 2.86 -14.18
N ILE A 658 11.08 4.00 -14.85
CA ILE A 658 9.81 4.30 -15.52
C ILE A 658 10.01 4.24 -17.03
N VAL A 659 9.15 3.48 -17.72
CA VAL A 659 9.15 3.39 -19.18
C VAL A 659 7.79 3.82 -19.70
N CYS A 660 7.78 4.82 -20.57
CA CYS A 660 6.56 5.34 -21.17
C CYS A 660 6.68 5.37 -22.71
N ASN A 661 5.72 4.75 -23.39
CA ASN A 661 5.58 4.82 -24.84
C ASN A 661 4.23 5.45 -25.21
N GLY A 662 4.28 6.74 -25.54
CA GLY A 662 3.11 7.57 -25.82
C GLY A 662 2.63 8.29 -24.56
N ALA A 663 3.02 9.55 -24.41
CA ALA A 663 2.36 10.50 -23.52
C ALA A 663 2.40 11.92 -24.11
N ALA A 664 1.45 12.80 -23.79
CA ALA A 664 1.52 14.19 -24.23
C ALA A 664 2.69 14.95 -23.56
N LYS A 665 3.09 14.58 -22.34
CA LYS A 665 4.25 15.16 -21.65
C LYS A 665 4.94 14.13 -20.76
N ALA A 666 6.27 14.15 -20.73
CA ALA A 666 7.05 13.21 -19.92
C ALA A 666 6.91 13.48 -18.41
N VAL A 667 7.22 14.69 -17.97
CA VAL A 667 7.12 15.08 -16.56
C VAL A 667 6.59 16.50 -16.45
N PHE A 668 5.58 16.69 -15.62
CA PHE A 668 5.03 17.99 -15.28
C PHE A 668 5.09 18.20 -13.77
N VAL A 669 5.78 19.26 -13.33
CA VAL A 669 5.82 19.69 -11.94
C VAL A 669 5.38 21.13 -11.85
N ARG A 670 4.31 21.38 -11.09
CA ARG A 670 3.81 22.73 -10.82
C ARG A 670 3.52 22.92 -9.33
N GLY A 671 4.46 23.55 -8.65
CA GLY A 671 4.31 24.02 -7.28
C GLY A 671 3.63 25.39 -7.19
N ILE A 672 3.53 25.93 -5.98
CA ILE A 672 3.06 27.30 -5.72
C ILE A 672 4.23 28.20 -5.27
N PRO A 673 4.22 29.51 -5.58
CA PRO A 673 5.33 30.41 -5.30
C PRO A 673 5.89 30.44 -3.88
N GLU A 674 5.04 30.24 -2.87
CA GLU A 674 5.39 30.19 -1.44
C GLU A 674 5.71 28.78 -0.94
N MET A 675 5.42 27.73 -1.70
CA MET A 675 5.64 26.34 -1.33
C MET A 675 5.93 25.48 -2.58
N ARG A 676 7.21 25.28 -2.84
CA ARG A 676 7.69 24.52 -3.99
C ARG A 676 7.45 23.02 -3.81
N VAL A 677 7.20 22.30 -4.91
CA VAL A 677 7.35 20.83 -4.90
C VAL A 677 8.82 20.52 -4.68
N SER A 678 9.14 19.71 -3.66
CA SER A 678 10.52 19.57 -3.20
C SER A 678 11.03 18.13 -3.13
N ASN A 679 12.35 17.93 -3.24
CA ASN A 679 13.03 16.66 -3.01
C ASN A 679 12.43 15.49 -3.81
N VAL A 680 12.45 15.61 -5.14
CA VAL A 680 11.98 14.56 -6.06
C VAL A 680 13.17 13.96 -6.80
N ILE A 681 13.37 12.65 -6.69
CA ILE A 681 14.45 11.93 -7.35
C ILE A 681 13.87 11.01 -8.41
N PHE A 682 14.19 11.30 -9.67
CA PHE A 682 13.93 10.46 -10.83
C PHE A 682 15.19 9.68 -11.18
N ASN A 683 15.10 8.36 -11.31
CA ASN A 683 16.21 7.53 -11.79
C ASN A 683 15.74 6.56 -12.86
N ASN A 684 16.47 6.47 -13.97
CA ASN A 684 16.21 5.55 -15.08
C ASN A 684 14.80 5.78 -15.68
N LEU A 685 14.66 6.88 -16.42
CA LEU A 685 13.43 7.19 -17.15
C LEU A 685 13.68 7.01 -18.65
N THR A 686 12.79 6.29 -19.33
CA THR A 686 12.78 6.17 -20.80
C THR A 686 11.41 6.63 -21.30
N MET A 687 11.36 7.79 -21.94
CA MET A 687 10.11 8.50 -22.24
C MET A 687 10.02 8.81 -23.73
N LYS A 688 9.05 8.20 -24.41
CA LYS A 688 8.61 8.60 -25.75
C LYS A 688 7.31 9.38 -25.65
N THR A 689 7.36 10.69 -25.91
CA THR A 689 6.28 11.63 -25.60
C THR A 689 6.15 12.75 -26.62
N ASP A 690 5.10 13.56 -26.56
CA ASP A 690 5.00 14.76 -27.39
C ASP A 690 5.91 15.86 -26.84
N LYS A 691 5.80 16.16 -25.55
CA LYS A 691 6.61 17.18 -24.85
C LYS A 691 7.53 16.55 -23.82
N GLY A 692 8.66 17.20 -23.54
CA GLY A 692 9.63 16.74 -22.54
C GLY A 692 9.23 17.07 -21.10
N ILE A 693 10.15 17.69 -20.35
CA ILE A 693 10.03 17.94 -18.91
C ILE A 693 9.66 19.40 -18.67
N GLU A 694 8.74 19.66 -17.74
CA GLU A 694 8.41 20.99 -17.25
C GLU A 694 8.42 21.04 -15.73
N CYS A 695 9.11 22.02 -15.15
CA CYS A 695 9.15 22.27 -13.71
C CYS A 695 8.94 23.75 -13.43
N THR A 696 7.88 24.06 -12.67
CA THR A 696 7.52 25.39 -12.21
C THR A 696 7.40 25.39 -10.70
N GLU A 697 8.08 26.32 -10.03
CA GLU A 697 8.12 26.39 -8.55
C GLU A 697 8.55 25.06 -7.93
N ALA A 698 9.70 24.54 -8.37
CA ALA A 698 10.24 23.26 -7.95
C ALA A 698 11.59 23.42 -7.25
N GLN A 699 11.92 22.55 -6.29
CA GLN A 699 13.17 22.61 -5.56
C GLN A 699 13.80 21.23 -5.31
N GLY A 700 15.12 21.09 -5.50
CA GLY A 700 15.82 19.86 -5.12
C GLY A 700 15.36 18.65 -5.95
N ILE A 701 15.19 18.85 -7.26
CA ILE A 701 14.76 17.77 -8.17
C ILE A 701 15.97 17.21 -8.91
N SER A 702 16.15 15.90 -8.84
CA SER A 702 17.23 15.20 -9.53
C SER A 702 16.69 14.27 -10.61
N PHE A 703 17.18 14.42 -11.83
CA PHE A 703 16.93 13.55 -12.98
C PHE A 703 18.22 12.79 -13.31
N ASN A 704 18.27 11.50 -12.98
CA ASN A 704 19.43 10.65 -13.20
C ASN A 704 19.15 9.58 -14.25
N ASN A 705 19.97 9.50 -15.29
CA ASN A 705 19.83 8.59 -16.43
C ASN A 705 18.42 8.67 -17.05
N VAL A 706 18.17 9.76 -17.77
CA VAL A 706 16.89 10.01 -18.45
C VAL A 706 17.11 9.97 -19.95
N TYR A 707 16.24 9.29 -20.69
CA TYR A 707 16.16 9.32 -22.13
C TYR A 707 14.82 9.89 -22.59
N LEU A 708 14.85 10.96 -23.39
CA LEU A 708 13.67 11.62 -23.97
C LEU A 708 13.65 11.49 -25.50
N GLU A 709 12.62 10.82 -26.02
CA GLU A 709 12.24 10.84 -27.43
C GLU A 709 10.97 11.69 -27.56
N SER A 710 11.15 13.02 -27.60
CA SER A 710 10.04 13.99 -27.66
C SER A 710 9.76 14.48 -29.09
N ALA A 711 8.50 14.58 -29.48
CA ALA A 711 8.12 15.15 -30.79
C ALA A 711 8.35 16.68 -30.85
N ASP A 712 7.97 17.40 -29.81
CA ASP A 712 8.29 18.81 -29.60
C ASP A 712 9.58 18.94 -28.80
N THR A 713 10.57 19.59 -29.41
CA THR A 713 11.90 19.81 -28.83
C THR A 713 12.19 21.29 -28.62
N LYS A 714 11.17 22.16 -28.52
CA LYS A 714 11.34 23.60 -28.30
C LYS A 714 10.52 24.13 -27.12
N PRO A 715 10.92 23.87 -25.85
CA PRO A 715 12.13 23.15 -25.43
C PRO A 715 11.88 21.68 -25.02
N LEU A 716 12.96 20.89 -24.90
CA LEU A 716 12.93 19.59 -24.22
C LEU A 716 12.73 19.71 -22.71
N VAL A 717 13.33 20.72 -22.08
CA VAL A 717 13.22 20.99 -20.64
C VAL A 717 12.82 22.44 -20.42
N HIS A 718 11.71 22.66 -19.73
CA HIS A 718 11.26 23.97 -19.31
C HIS A 718 11.38 24.12 -17.79
N LEU A 719 12.14 25.11 -17.33
CA LEU A 719 12.29 25.43 -15.91
C LEU A 719 11.78 26.85 -15.66
N GLN A 720 10.91 27.01 -14.68
CA GLN A 720 10.41 28.30 -14.24
C GLN A 720 10.52 28.44 -12.72
N ASN A 721 11.19 29.51 -12.25
CA ASN A 721 11.36 29.83 -10.82
C ASN A 721 11.75 28.61 -9.95
N SER A 722 12.64 27.76 -10.47
CA SER A 722 13.00 26.49 -9.86
C SER A 722 14.45 26.49 -9.39
N ALA A 723 14.76 25.80 -8.30
CA ALA A 723 16.07 25.81 -7.66
C ALA A 723 16.59 24.41 -7.36
N ASP A 724 17.92 24.27 -7.29
CA ASP A 724 18.59 23.01 -6.98
C ASP A 724 18.13 21.85 -7.89
N ILE A 725 18.04 22.13 -9.19
CA ILE A 725 17.63 21.15 -10.19
C ILE A 725 18.89 20.51 -10.79
N SER A 726 18.96 19.19 -10.80
CA SER A 726 20.11 18.46 -11.35
C SER A 726 19.72 17.47 -12.42
N PHE A 727 20.43 17.48 -13.56
CA PHE A 727 20.35 16.47 -14.61
C PHE A 727 21.68 15.74 -14.69
N ASN A 728 21.70 14.44 -14.41
CA ASN A 728 22.87 13.59 -14.58
C ASN A 728 22.57 12.56 -15.67
N GLN A 729 23.30 12.63 -16.78
CA GLN A 729 23.06 11.79 -17.97
C GLN A 729 21.64 11.99 -18.56
N LEU A 730 21.29 13.23 -18.90
CA LEU A 730 20.12 13.53 -19.73
C LEU A 730 20.46 13.24 -21.20
N ARG A 731 19.83 12.21 -21.75
CA ARG A 731 19.94 11.77 -23.14
C ARG A 731 18.64 12.11 -23.87
N TYR A 732 18.73 12.38 -25.15
CA TYR A 732 17.59 12.71 -26.00
C TYR A 732 17.86 12.32 -27.45
N ALA A 733 16.80 12.24 -28.25
CA ALA A 733 16.92 12.04 -29.70
C ALA A 733 17.82 13.12 -30.34
N PRO A 734 18.60 12.81 -31.40
CA PRO A 734 19.52 13.76 -32.02
C PRO A 734 18.85 15.06 -32.49
N ASN A 735 19.64 16.14 -32.54
CA ASN A 735 19.25 17.44 -33.10
C ASN A 735 18.03 18.12 -32.46
N PRO A 736 17.93 18.24 -31.12
CA PRO A 736 16.83 19.00 -30.50
C PRO A 736 16.89 20.47 -30.92
N VAL A 737 15.74 21.11 -31.11
CA VAL A 737 15.67 22.54 -31.46
C VAL A 737 16.18 23.40 -30.30
N MET A 738 15.72 23.13 -29.09
CA MET A 738 16.14 23.79 -27.85
C MET A 738 16.15 22.77 -26.71
N ILE A 739 17.27 22.64 -26.02
CA ILE A 739 17.40 21.69 -24.92
C ILE A 739 16.70 22.24 -23.68
N MET A 740 16.98 23.48 -23.30
CA MET A 740 16.46 24.04 -22.05
C MET A 740 15.97 25.48 -22.22
N SER A 741 14.82 25.78 -21.63
CA SER A 741 14.34 27.16 -21.42
C SER A 741 14.28 27.40 -19.92
N ILE A 742 15.04 28.38 -19.42
CA ILE A 742 15.08 28.76 -18.01
C ILE A 742 14.45 30.14 -17.88
N ASN A 743 13.35 30.22 -17.14
CA ASN A 743 12.49 31.40 -17.09
C ASN A 743 12.30 31.88 -15.64
N GLY A 744 12.26 33.19 -15.45
CA GLY A 744 11.98 33.81 -14.15
C GLY A 744 13.23 34.16 -13.35
N ASP A 745 13.09 35.10 -12.43
CA ASP A 745 14.17 35.66 -11.61
C ASP A 745 14.42 34.90 -10.30
N ARG A 746 13.50 34.00 -9.91
CA ARG A 746 13.62 33.18 -8.68
C ARG A 746 14.21 31.80 -8.89
N ASN A 747 14.92 31.59 -10.00
CA ASN A 747 15.66 30.35 -10.21
C ASN A 747 16.85 30.24 -9.24
N GLY A 748 17.16 29.03 -8.83
CA GLY A 748 18.38 28.70 -8.08
C GLY A 748 19.36 27.91 -8.94
N LYS A 749 20.29 27.21 -8.28
CA LYS A 749 21.33 26.43 -8.96
C LYS A 749 20.73 25.35 -9.86
N ILE A 750 21.22 25.26 -11.10
CA ILE A 750 20.87 24.21 -12.07
C ILE A 750 22.17 23.52 -12.47
N LYS A 751 22.25 22.20 -12.28
CA LYS A 751 23.45 21.42 -12.57
C LYS A 751 23.17 20.39 -13.66
N VAL A 752 23.98 20.35 -14.70
CA VAL A 752 23.92 19.32 -15.74
C VAL A 752 25.26 18.62 -15.82
N THR A 753 25.26 17.29 -15.72
CA THR A 753 26.46 16.46 -15.81
C THR A 753 26.38 15.42 -16.92
N GLY A 754 27.49 15.21 -17.63
CA GLY A 754 27.57 14.24 -18.73
C GLY A 754 26.92 14.73 -20.02
N ALA A 755 26.90 16.05 -20.24
CA ALA A 755 26.46 16.69 -21.47
C ALA A 755 27.66 17.32 -22.21
N ASP A 756 27.58 17.39 -23.54
CA ASP A 756 28.51 18.25 -24.30
C ASP A 756 28.21 19.72 -23.99
N ALA A 757 29.08 20.35 -23.19
CA ALA A 757 28.87 21.68 -22.65
C ALA A 757 28.67 22.75 -23.74
N ALA A 758 29.36 22.63 -24.89
CA ALA A 758 29.25 23.60 -25.98
C ALA A 758 27.87 23.52 -26.66
N SER A 759 27.43 22.31 -27.00
CA SER A 759 26.11 22.06 -27.59
C SER A 759 24.98 22.45 -26.64
N PHE A 760 25.12 22.14 -25.35
CA PHE A 760 24.11 22.45 -24.33
C PHE A 760 23.93 23.95 -24.13
N LYS A 761 25.03 24.70 -24.04
CA LYS A 761 25.00 26.16 -23.85
C LYS A 761 24.35 26.88 -25.03
N ASN A 762 24.63 26.47 -26.26
CA ASN A 762 24.06 27.08 -27.47
C ASN A 762 22.56 26.81 -27.66
N LYS A 763 22.02 25.78 -27.00
CA LYS A 763 20.62 25.37 -27.08
C LYS A 763 19.87 25.58 -25.75
N THR A 764 20.38 26.47 -24.91
CA THR A 764 19.72 26.90 -23.67
C THR A 764 19.36 28.37 -23.75
N GLU A 765 18.10 28.70 -23.49
CA GLU A 765 17.63 30.08 -23.43
C GLU A 765 17.30 30.52 -21.99
N PHE A 766 17.57 31.79 -21.70
CA PHE A 766 17.26 32.43 -20.43
C PHE A 766 16.30 33.60 -20.69
N ARG A 767 15.14 33.59 -20.02
CA ARG A 767 14.10 34.62 -20.22
C ARG A 767 13.56 35.14 -18.89
N TYR A 768 12.89 36.29 -18.95
CA TYR A 768 12.13 36.86 -17.83
C TYR A 768 12.95 37.00 -16.52
N GLY A 769 14.19 37.48 -16.62
CA GLY A 769 15.06 37.70 -15.47
C GLY A 769 15.93 36.51 -15.03
N ALA A 770 15.89 35.39 -15.76
CA ALA A 770 16.74 34.24 -15.46
C ALA A 770 18.24 34.54 -15.61
N ASN A 771 19.03 34.17 -14.60
CA ASN A 771 20.48 34.40 -14.57
C ASN A 771 21.25 33.19 -15.11
N ALA A 772 22.02 33.40 -16.17
CA ALA A 772 22.84 32.36 -16.80
C ALA A 772 23.95 31.79 -15.91
N SER A 773 24.42 32.52 -14.89
CA SER A 773 25.45 32.02 -13.97
C SER A 773 24.97 30.89 -13.05
N LEU A 774 23.66 30.65 -12.99
CA LEU A 774 23.07 29.58 -12.20
C LEU A 774 23.18 28.20 -12.87
N LEU A 775 23.47 28.15 -14.18
CA LEU A 775 23.66 26.92 -14.93
C LEU A 775 25.12 26.44 -14.86
N GLU A 776 25.34 25.33 -14.17
CA GLU A 776 26.63 24.62 -14.12
C GLU A 776 26.60 23.42 -15.07
N LEU A 777 27.49 23.41 -16.06
CA LEU A 777 27.72 22.26 -16.96
C LEU A 777 29.01 21.56 -16.55
N LYS A 778 28.99 20.24 -16.31
CA LYS A 778 30.17 19.44 -15.94
C LYS A 778 30.33 18.15 -16.74
#